data_AF-A0A3R7RGE7-F1
#
_entry.id   AF-A0A3R7RGE7-F1
#
_cell.length_a   1.000
_cell.length_b   1.000
_cell.length_c   1.000
_cell.angle_alpha   90.00
_cell.angle_beta   90.00
_cell.angle_gamma   90.00
#
_symmetry.space_group_name_H-M   'P 1'
#
loop_
_entity.id
_entity.type
_entity.pdbx_description
1 polymer ?
#
loop_
_entity_poly.entity_id
_entity_poly.type
_entity_poly.pdbx_seq_one_letter_code
_entity_poly.pdbx_strand_id
1 'polypeptide(L)'
;MRARFGRLTRSDDMLGRTDTHPTPRRVGMVLLTTLATTVAAVQAGGDLIENGSFESGFDGWTTTGPVSIGSDAHEGSNSARLEPRSNQTAELSQWIEDLTPRGRYTIAARIRTTDRLVPPILGVRNGAQIGKAHGWVAIDDENRWLERRFEVHVDEDATAFEVYLQGWQTDRDAIVEFDSVRAWEGRQPPPEADPGEPPWAEAPVITIVPDAGDSLLRNPAFDDPDGGAWALGLNASIQEIDATPTLQLLSTADTSRASQPLDVLLPPEGEWLLSVDVRTDPDVVGTVYFTGADEFLVTRSFSNSEWETIELDIRTNDQWLRQGKLTLENWKNQPGSAWFRDVRFTARGDEWSPTVESPPARTSEVFFDDFSDGTLDPDRWLISGKAWGGDNGGVAPDNVILVEDFDDGEPIVALRLEAHGDLYSGDLEHNGRTTRVGAAIATRSYYASGRYEVRARVAPEYGTCTAFWPFHYIDHRMGEAEYWHEPNPRRNTEIDWEFPTDLAGSDTGNFAFTKARTNSWGGQFGGEGGEHKGRKVLTDEFGKPLDLATEALDGRYHTFTIEWRSGSDLGDEAINRTDVGSVRWLLDGRLVDELHDVEFGQGNVPFRAARFWLGTWFPAAGYAGDVGWTGNPNFDTTAAHIAWVRITPFDEARDRWVDETVPNLAWASPDEYPDPIDPIDIVSADINLDGRVDGGDLAILLAAWNTALAEADLDGSGLVDGGDLARLLADWTMR
;
A
#
# COMPACT_ATOMS: atom_id res chain seq x y z
N MET A 1 36.36 -43.23 17.06
CA MET A 1 36.48 -44.60 17.62
C MET A 1 35.34 -45.42 17.04
N ARG A 2 35.66 -46.55 16.41
CA ARG A 2 34.78 -47.31 15.51
C ARG A 2 33.67 -48.10 16.23
N ALA A 3 32.54 -48.17 15.52
CA ALA A 3 31.63 -49.33 15.34
C ALA A 3 30.67 -49.73 16.46
N ARG A 4 29.38 -49.88 16.11
CA ARG A 4 28.85 -51.18 15.65
C ARG A 4 27.47 -51.08 14.98
N PHE A 5 27.34 -51.92 13.96
CA PHE A 5 26.18 -52.23 13.11
C PHE A 5 25.18 -53.18 13.79
N GLY A 6 23.95 -53.20 13.28
CA GLY A 6 23.00 -54.33 13.33
C GLY A 6 21.64 -53.93 12.73
N ARG A 7 21.46 -53.89 11.40
CA ARG A 7 20.95 -54.94 10.47
C ARG A 7 19.54 -55.51 10.76
N LEU A 8 18.62 -55.13 9.85
CA LEU A 8 17.60 -55.92 9.13
C LEU A 8 16.49 -56.66 9.92
N THR A 9 15.22 -56.39 9.56
CA THR A 9 14.43 -57.29 8.68
C THR A 9 13.10 -56.65 8.26
N ARG A 10 12.77 -56.81 6.97
CA ARG A 10 11.44 -56.64 6.36
C ARG A 10 10.64 -57.94 6.56
N SER A 11 9.31 -57.82 6.67
CA SER A 11 8.37 -58.81 6.16
C SER A 11 7.05 -58.13 5.81
N ASP A 12 6.66 -58.25 4.54
CA ASP A 12 5.34 -57.98 3.99
C ASP A 12 4.29 -58.91 4.61
N ASP A 13 3.03 -58.47 4.72
CA ASP A 13 1.93 -59.24 4.14
C ASP A 13 0.64 -58.41 3.95
N MET A 14 -0.20 -58.93 3.05
CA MET A 14 -1.20 -58.26 2.24
C MET A 14 -2.66 -58.34 2.77
N LEU A 15 -3.46 -57.38 2.27
CA LEU A 15 -4.89 -57.44 1.93
C LEU A 15 -5.98 -57.45 3.03
N GLY A 16 -6.89 -56.47 2.93
CA GLY A 16 -8.22 -56.49 3.54
C GLY A 16 -9.02 -55.20 3.28
N ARG A 17 -9.77 -55.18 2.17
CA ARG A 17 -10.72 -54.12 1.76
C ARG A 17 -12.02 -54.24 2.57
N THR A 18 -12.57 -53.15 3.11
CA THR A 18 -14.03 -52.84 3.11
C THR A 18 -14.29 -51.44 3.69
N ASP A 19 -15.12 -50.69 2.97
CA ASP A 19 -15.65 -49.35 3.29
C ASP A 19 -16.37 -49.27 4.64
N THR A 20 -16.35 -48.09 5.26
CA THR A 20 -17.53 -47.37 5.78
C THR A 20 -17.13 -46.04 6.43
N HIS A 21 -17.85 -44.98 6.03
CA HIS A 21 -17.86 -43.58 6.48
C HIS A 21 -17.17 -43.19 7.81
N PRO A 22 -16.34 -42.12 7.84
CA PRO A 22 -16.04 -41.42 9.08
C PRO A 22 -17.08 -40.33 9.35
N THR A 23 -17.72 -40.47 10.50
CA THR A 23 -18.33 -39.40 11.31
C THR A 23 -17.51 -38.10 11.31
N PRO A 24 -18.16 -36.92 11.41
CA PRO A 24 -17.46 -35.63 11.43
C PRO A 24 -16.57 -35.57 12.68
N ARG A 25 -15.26 -35.46 12.45
CA ARG A 25 -14.32 -35.08 13.50
C ARG A 25 -14.69 -33.68 13.96
N ARG A 26 -15.00 -33.53 15.25
CA ARG A 26 -14.90 -32.25 15.95
C ARG A 26 -13.52 -31.68 15.65
N VAL A 27 -13.48 -30.63 14.83
CA VAL A 27 -12.31 -29.75 14.74
C VAL A 27 -12.23 -29.09 16.10
N GLY A 28 -11.34 -29.60 16.95
CA GLY A 28 -10.94 -28.88 18.14
C GLY A 28 -10.32 -27.59 17.64
N MET A 29 -10.97 -26.48 17.94
CA MET A 29 -10.42 -25.14 17.85
C MET A 29 -9.09 -25.17 18.60
N VAL A 30 -7.99 -25.28 17.85
CA VAL A 30 -6.66 -25.06 18.40
C VAL A 30 -6.63 -23.55 18.59
N LEU A 31 -6.95 -23.12 19.81
CA LEU A 31 -6.55 -21.81 20.29
C LEU A 31 -5.02 -21.76 20.08
N LEU A 32 -4.57 -21.11 19.01
CA LEU A 32 -3.22 -20.58 18.98
C LEU A 32 -3.22 -19.51 20.06
N THR A 33 -2.92 -19.91 21.29
CA THR A 33 -2.33 -18.99 22.25
C THR A 33 -1.05 -18.50 21.59
N THR A 34 -1.13 -17.31 21.00
CA THR A 34 0.02 -16.43 20.80
C THR A 34 0.73 -16.39 22.13
N LEU A 35 1.82 -17.17 22.25
CA LEU A 35 2.84 -16.90 23.23
C LEU A 35 3.41 -15.55 22.83
N ALA A 36 2.81 -14.48 23.35
CA ALA A 36 3.50 -13.23 23.51
C ALA A 36 4.74 -13.55 24.34
N THR A 37 5.85 -13.80 23.67
CA THR A 37 7.17 -13.69 24.28
C THR A 37 7.30 -12.25 24.71
N THR A 38 6.85 -11.96 25.93
CA THR A 38 7.22 -10.76 26.65
C THR A 38 8.73 -10.80 26.75
N VAL A 39 9.41 -10.15 25.80
CA VAL A 39 10.79 -9.76 25.97
C VAL A 39 10.76 -8.90 27.22
N ALA A 40 11.39 -9.38 28.30
CA ALA A 40 11.58 -8.58 29.49
C ALA A 40 12.32 -7.32 29.06
N ALA A 41 11.61 -6.19 28.99
CA ALA A 41 12.21 -4.89 28.76
C ALA A 41 13.27 -4.69 29.83
N VAL A 42 14.51 -4.50 29.40
CA VAL A 42 15.59 -4.10 30.28
C VAL A 42 15.30 -2.65 30.69
N GLN A 43 14.60 -2.47 31.81
CA GLN A 43 14.54 -1.19 32.50
C GLN A 43 15.89 -1.03 33.23
N ALA A 44 16.93 -0.57 32.53
CA ALA A 44 18.25 -0.37 33.13
C ALA A 44 19.06 0.75 32.46
N GLY A 45 18.51 1.95 32.42
CA GLY A 45 19.25 3.19 32.21
C GLY A 45 18.53 4.32 32.92
N GLY A 46 19.24 5.11 33.73
CA GLY A 46 18.68 6.39 34.22
C GLY A 46 18.41 7.34 33.05
N ASP A 47 17.58 8.35 33.26
CA ASP A 47 17.42 9.42 32.28
C ASP A 47 18.79 10.07 32.00
N LEU A 48 19.15 10.15 30.72
CA LEU A 48 20.42 10.70 30.26
C LEU A 48 20.36 12.22 30.07
N ILE A 49 19.15 12.81 30.10
CA ILE A 49 18.97 14.27 30.04
C ILE A 49 19.15 14.87 31.43
N GLU A 50 19.99 15.90 31.53
CA GLU A 50 20.11 16.72 32.73
C GLU A 50 19.03 17.81 32.76
N ASN A 51 18.32 17.91 33.89
CA ASN A 51 17.33 18.98 34.14
C ASN A 51 16.29 19.12 33.01
N GLY A 52 15.83 18.01 32.45
CA GLY A 52 14.79 17.99 31.40
C GLY A 52 13.39 18.39 31.89
N SER A 53 13.19 18.50 33.20
CA SER A 53 11.98 19.07 33.82
C SER A 53 12.04 20.58 34.01
N PHE A 54 13.19 21.22 33.77
CA PHE A 54 13.39 22.67 33.91
C PHE A 54 13.11 23.26 35.31
N GLU A 55 12.97 22.43 36.34
CA GLU A 55 12.78 22.87 37.73
C GLU A 55 13.99 23.64 38.27
N SER A 56 15.18 23.41 37.71
CA SER A 56 16.41 24.16 38.01
C SER A 56 16.72 25.23 36.95
N GLY A 57 15.70 25.74 36.25
CA GLY A 57 15.89 26.68 35.16
C GLY A 57 16.53 26.00 33.94
N PHE A 58 17.55 26.62 33.35
CA PHE A 58 18.29 26.09 32.19
C PHE A 58 19.67 25.55 32.54
N ASP A 59 19.90 25.17 33.80
CA ASP A 59 21.14 24.48 34.18
C ASP A 59 21.31 23.22 33.31
N GLY A 60 22.48 23.05 32.71
CA GLY A 60 22.78 21.97 31.76
C GLY A 60 22.32 22.20 30.31
N TRP A 61 21.64 23.32 30.02
CA TRP A 61 21.13 23.64 28.67
C TRP A 61 21.79 24.89 28.08
N THR A 62 22.08 24.84 26.79
CA THR A 62 22.48 26.01 26.01
C THR A 62 21.26 26.64 25.37
N THR A 63 21.03 27.94 25.58
CA THR A 63 19.88 28.66 25.02
C THR A 63 20.30 29.64 23.93
N THR A 64 19.57 29.68 22.83
CA THR A 64 19.71 30.67 21.76
C THR A 64 18.36 31.31 21.43
N GLY A 65 18.33 32.63 21.27
CA GLY A 65 17.09 33.35 20.95
C GLY A 65 16.17 33.57 22.16
N PRO A 66 14.88 33.90 21.93
CA PRO A 66 13.94 34.24 23.00
C PRO A 66 13.45 32.99 23.74
N VAL A 67 14.14 32.64 24.82
CA VAL A 67 13.85 31.48 25.68
C VAL A 67 13.67 31.95 27.13
N SER A 68 12.67 31.42 27.82
CA SER A 68 12.30 31.78 29.20
C SER A 68 11.71 30.58 29.95
N ILE A 69 11.69 30.63 31.28
CA ILE A 69 11.00 29.62 32.09
C ILE A 69 9.52 29.98 32.18
N GLY A 70 8.66 29.06 31.75
CA GLY A 70 7.21 29.11 31.93
C GLY A 70 6.80 28.62 33.31
N SER A 71 5.65 29.08 33.81
CA SER A 71 5.06 28.67 35.10
C SER A 71 3.87 27.71 34.94
N ASP A 72 3.68 27.19 33.73
CA ASP A 72 2.67 26.21 33.36
C ASP A 72 3.40 25.05 32.70
N ALA A 73 3.28 23.88 33.29
CA ALA A 73 4.12 22.72 33.03
C ALA A 73 3.24 21.47 32.96
N HIS A 74 3.72 20.46 32.23
CA HIS A 74 3.07 19.16 32.23
C HIS A 74 3.31 18.45 33.58
N GLU A 75 4.54 18.50 34.08
CA GLU A 75 4.95 17.99 35.38
C GLU A 75 5.67 19.10 36.17
N GLY A 76 5.51 19.12 37.50
CA GLY A 76 6.18 20.12 38.32
C GLY A 76 5.54 21.51 38.21
N SER A 77 6.38 22.55 38.17
CA SER A 77 5.98 23.96 38.16
C SER A 77 6.59 24.76 37.02
N ASN A 78 7.68 24.26 36.41
CA ASN A 78 8.44 24.97 35.39
C ASN A 78 8.43 24.23 34.05
N SER A 79 8.42 24.99 32.96
CA SER A 79 8.60 24.47 31.60
C SER A 79 9.56 25.36 30.81
N ALA A 80 10.15 24.83 29.74
CA ALA A 80 10.90 25.66 28.80
C ALA A 80 9.92 26.33 27.83
N ARG A 81 9.90 27.67 27.84
CA ARG A 81 9.02 28.50 27.01
C ARG A 81 9.83 29.27 25.96
N LEU A 82 9.54 28.98 24.69
CA LEU A 82 10.20 29.51 23.51
C LEU A 82 9.24 30.45 22.75
N GLU A 83 9.72 31.64 22.41
CA GLU A 83 8.96 32.66 21.67
C GLU A 83 9.68 33.01 20.37
N PRO A 84 9.58 32.17 19.33
CA PRO A 84 10.20 32.48 18.04
C PRO A 84 9.64 33.78 17.46
N ARG A 85 10.48 34.49 16.71
CA ARG A 85 10.13 35.77 16.07
C ARG A 85 10.54 35.76 14.61
N SER A 86 10.14 36.81 13.89
CA SER A 86 10.57 37.06 12.53
C SER A 86 12.10 37.04 12.46
N ASN A 87 12.66 36.14 11.64
CA ASN A 87 14.10 35.96 11.46
C ASN A 87 14.88 35.55 12.73
N GLN A 88 14.21 35.05 13.76
CA GLN A 88 14.84 34.66 15.01
C GLN A 88 14.22 33.39 15.58
N THR A 89 14.93 32.28 15.43
CA THR A 89 14.62 31.00 16.08
C THR A 89 14.86 31.09 17.59
N ALA A 90 13.99 30.45 18.37
CA ALA A 90 14.19 30.18 19.79
C ALA A 90 14.60 28.71 19.93
N GLU A 91 15.67 28.42 20.68
CA GLU A 91 16.24 27.07 20.77
C GLU A 91 16.88 26.81 22.13
N LEU A 92 16.72 25.58 22.63
CA LEU A 92 17.57 24.98 23.67
C LEU A 92 18.30 23.78 23.10
N SER A 93 19.52 23.52 23.55
CA SER A 93 20.20 22.26 23.27
C SER A 93 21.04 21.75 24.44
N GLN A 94 21.21 20.43 24.48
CA GLN A 94 22.06 19.73 25.43
C GLN A 94 22.80 18.59 24.72
N TRP A 95 24.07 18.43 25.06
CA TRP A 95 24.86 17.28 24.64
C TRP A 95 24.64 16.13 25.62
N ILE A 96 24.36 14.94 25.08
CA ILE A 96 24.45 13.70 25.85
C ILE A 96 25.78 13.06 25.50
N GLU A 97 26.66 12.90 26.49
CA GLU A 97 28.02 12.36 26.34
C GLU A 97 28.11 10.90 26.82
N ASP A 98 29.29 10.29 26.69
CA ASP A 98 29.60 8.91 27.12
C ASP A 98 28.67 7.83 26.52
N LEU A 99 28.19 8.06 25.30
CA LEU A 99 27.35 7.13 24.56
C LEU A 99 28.17 6.01 23.89
N THR A 100 27.53 4.85 23.70
CA THR A 100 28.12 3.73 22.97
C THR A 100 28.02 4.00 21.46
N PRO A 101 29.13 3.97 20.69
CA PRO A 101 29.08 4.07 19.23
C PRO A 101 28.19 2.99 18.62
N ARG A 102 27.42 3.32 17.58
CA ARG A 102 26.35 2.47 17.01
C ARG A 102 25.23 2.12 18.00
N GLY A 103 25.24 2.64 19.22
CA GLY A 103 24.23 2.37 20.23
C GLY A 103 22.87 2.95 19.86
N ARG A 104 21.80 2.29 20.30
CA ARG A 104 20.40 2.71 20.11
C ARG A 104 19.90 3.42 21.36
N TYR A 105 19.21 4.53 21.19
CA TYR A 105 18.66 5.36 22.26
C TYR A 105 17.25 5.83 21.91
N THR A 106 16.42 6.08 22.91
CA THR A 106 15.07 6.66 22.76
C THR A 106 15.05 8.06 23.34
N ILE A 107 14.56 9.04 22.58
CA ILE A 107 14.38 10.44 23.03
C ILE A 107 12.89 10.72 23.17
N ALA A 108 12.49 11.45 24.21
CA ALA A 108 11.12 11.89 24.38
C ALA A 108 11.01 13.29 25.00
N ALA A 109 9.92 13.99 24.73
CA ALA A 109 9.54 15.23 25.42
C ALA A 109 8.02 15.38 25.47
N ARG A 110 7.53 16.12 26.46
CA ARG A 110 6.20 16.72 26.44
C ARG A 110 6.28 18.04 25.70
N ILE A 111 5.44 18.21 24.69
CA ILE A 111 5.43 19.38 23.83
C ILE A 111 4.07 20.06 23.85
N ARG A 112 4.05 21.38 23.68
CA ARG A 112 2.83 22.16 23.51
C ARG A 112 3.10 23.38 22.63
N THR A 113 2.12 23.78 21.84
CA THR A 113 2.15 25.06 21.12
C THR A 113 0.81 25.74 21.20
N THR A 114 0.82 27.08 21.24
CA THR A 114 -0.40 27.89 21.13
C THR A 114 -0.86 28.09 19.69
N ASP A 115 -0.05 27.69 18.70
CA ASP A 115 -0.36 27.78 17.28
C ASP A 115 0.24 26.58 16.54
N ARG A 116 -0.62 25.69 16.04
CA ARG A 116 -0.20 24.46 15.34
C ARG A 116 0.67 24.72 14.10
N LEU A 117 0.61 25.92 13.50
CA LEU A 117 1.45 26.31 12.36
C LEU A 117 2.88 26.69 12.79
N VAL A 118 3.12 26.74 14.10
CA VAL A 118 4.43 26.88 14.74
C VAL A 118 4.62 25.68 15.68
N PRO A 119 4.80 24.47 15.12
CA PRO A 119 4.89 23.26 15.92
C PRO A 119 6.19 23.23 16.73
N PRO A 120 6.19 22.68 17.95
CA PRO A 120 7.40 22.40 18.71
C PRO A 120 8.27 21.40 17.96
N ILE A 121 9.56 21.69 17.81
CA ILE A 121 10.53 20.81 17.16
C ILE A 121 11.42 20.13 18.22
N LEU A 122 11.29 18.82 18.38
CA LEU A 122 12.21 17.98 19.14
C LEU A 122 13.13 17.28 18.14
N GLY A 123 14.44 17.44 18.26
CA GLY A 123 15.38 16.82 17.34
C GLY A 123 16.70 16.38 17.96
N VAL A 124 17.42 15.57 17.19
CA VAL A 124 18.78 15.11 17.48
C VAL A 124 19.67 15.40 16.28
N ARG A 125 20.87 15.90 16.54
CA ARG A 125 21.88 16.20 15.51
C ARG A 125 23.28 15.95 16.06
N ASN A 126 24.29 16.10 15.19
CA ASN A 126 25.71 16.08 15.55
C ASN A 126 26.14 14.85 16.36
N GLY A 127 26.49 13.74 15.68
CA GLY A 127 26.91 12.49 16.33
C GLY A 127 25.83 11.39 16.37
N ALA A 128 24.62 11.70 15.91
CA ALA A 128 23.65 10.69 15.49
C ALA A 128 23.98 10.17 14.08
N GLN A 129 23.74 8.87 13.84
CA GLN A 129 23.87 8.24 12.52
C GLN A 129 23.06 8.97 11.46
N ILE A 130 21.81 9.30 11.79
CA ILE A 130 20.93 10.16 10.99
C ILE A 130 20.37 11.22 11.92
N GLY A 131 20.54 12.49 11.56
CA GLY A 131 19.88 13.59 12.27
C GLY A 131 18.37 13.55 12.01
N LYS A 132 17.57 13.70 13.07
CA LYS A 132 16.11 13.56 13.00
C LYS A 132 15.42 14.64 13.81
N ALA A 133 14.21 15.00 13.39
CA ALA A 133 13.36 15.87 14.17
C ALA A 133 11.89 15.54 13.97
N HIS A 134 11.11 15.73 15.03
CA HIS A 134 9.66 15.76 15.00
C HIS A 134 9.18 17.22 15.02
N GLY A 135 8.23 17.60 14.15
CA GLY A 135 7.75 18.98 14.06
C GLY A 135 6.34 19.15 13.53
N TRP A 136 5.36 18.40 14.04
CA TRP A 136 3.95 18.51 13.62
C TRP A 136 2.95 18.42 14.78
N VAL A 137 1.88 19.22 14.72
CA VAL A 137 0.77 19.21 15.70
C VAL A 137 -0.57 19.24 14.94
N ALA A 138 -1.50 18.36 15.33
CA ALA A 138 -2.83 18.30 14.75
C ALA A 138 -3.66 19.55 15.10
N ILE A 139 -4.73 19.81 14.35
CA ILE A 139 -5.63 20.94 14.63
C ILE A 139 -6.23 20.86 16.03
N ASP A 140 -6.70 19.68 16.42
CA ASP A 140 -7.38 19.46 17.70
C ASP A 140 -6.41 19.28 18.88
N ASP A 141 -5.10 19.32 18.62
CA ASP A 141 -4.03 19.18 19.61
C ASP A 141 -3.38 20.51 19.99
N GLU A 142 -3.80 21.63 19.39
CA GLU A 142 -3.32 22.96 19.77
C GLU A 142 -3.64 23.27 21.24
N ASN A 143 -2.69 23.89 21.96
CA ASN A 143 -2.74 24.16 23.40
C ASN A 143 -2.82 22.92 24.32
N ARG A 144 -2.60 21.71 23.81
CA ARG A 144 -2.52 20.48 24.63
C ARG A 144 -1.07 20.04 24.80
N TRP A 145 -0.76 19.45 25.96
CA TRP A 145 0.49 18.76 26.16
C TRP A 145 0.44 17.40 25.45
N LEU A 146 1.42 17.14 24.60
CA LEU A 146 1.50 15.91 23.81
C LEU A 146 2.83 15.20 24.10
N GLU A 147 2.82 13.88 24.21
CA GLU A 147 4.05 13.09 24.19
C GLU A 147 4.58 13.03 22.75
N ARG A 148 5.89 13.31 22.58
CA ARG A 148 6.64 12.98 21.38
C ARG A 148 7.86 12.17 21.74
N ARG A 149 8.11 11.14 20.94
CA ARG A 149 9.18 10.17 21.15
C ARG A 149 9.63 9.57 19.82
N PHE A 150 10.91 9.25 19.72
CA PHE A 150 11.48 8.49 18.61
C PHE A 150 12.85 7.89 19.00
N GLU A 151 13.33 6.96 18.18
CA GLU A 151 14.63 6.31 18.34
C GLU A 151 15.73 6.98 17.51
N VAL A 152 16.95 6.91 18.03
CA VAL A 152 18.16 7.39 17.38
C VAL A 152 19.30 6.40 17.58
N HIS A 153 20.17 6.28 16.57
CA HIS A 153 21.41 5.55 16.66
C HIS A 153 22.58 6.54 16.73
N VAL A 154 23.56 6.25 17.57
CA VAL A 154 24.84 6.98 17.61
C VAL A 154 25.64 6.60 16.37
N ASP A 155 26.32 7.57 15.76
CA ASP A 155 27.17 7.33 14.60
C ASP A 155 28.35 6.37 14.93
N GLU A 156 28.97 5.80 13.90
CA GLU A 156 29.96 4.72 14.03
C GLU A 156 31.16 5.09 14.93
N ASP A 157 31.61 6.34 14.83
CA ASP A 157 32.76 6.87 15.57
C ASP A 157 32.37 7.88 16.66
N ALA A 158 31.07 8.13 16.86
CA ALA A 158 30.58 9.09 17.83
C ALA A 158 30.37 8.46 19.21
N THR A 159 30.54 9.28 20.24
CA THR A 159 30.29 8.91 21.66
C THR A 159 29.37 9.93 22.33
N ALA A 160 28.74 10.79 21.55
CA ALA A 160 27.84 11.83 22.01
C ALA A 160 26.91 12.25 20.87
N PHE A 161 25.73 12.78 21.20
CA PHE A 161 24.92 13.56 20.26
C PHE A 161 24.27 14.76 20.94
N GLU A 162 23.84 15.73 20.13
CA GLU A 162 23.13 16.92 20.60
C GLU A 162 21.61 16.74 20.45
N VAL A 163 20.88 16.83 21.57
CA VAL A 163 19.42 16.98 21.59
C VAL A 163 19.08 18.46 21.55
N TYR A 164 18.13 18.86 20.70
CA TYR A 164 17.68 20.23 20.61
C TYR A 164 16.15 20.35 20.62
N LEU A 165 15.68 21.46 21.20
CA LEU A 165 14.29 21.86 21.33
C LEU A 165 14.15 23.20 20.63
N GLN A 166 13.23 23.34 19.68
CA GLN A 166 13.21 24.50 18.81
C GLN A 166 11.78 24.98 18.53
N GLY A 167 11.61 26.30 18.57
CA GLY A 167 10.54 27.01 17.89
C GLY A 167 11.14 27.71 16.67
N TRP A 168 10.74 27.30 15.46
CA TRP A 168 11.30 27.88 14.23
C TRP A 168 10.81 29.32 14.04
N GLN A 169 11.72 30.18 13.58
CA GLN A 169 11.43 31.58 13.24
C GLN A 169 10.11 31.75 12.47
N THR A 170 9.31 32.72 12.89
CA THR A 170 7.95 32.91 12.36
C THR A 170 7.49 34.35 12.61
N ASP A 171 6.61 34.86 11.75
CA ASP A 171 5.92 36.14 11.96
C ASP A 171 4.67 36.01 12.84
N ARG A 172 4.34 34.78 13.27
CA ARG A 172 3.17 34.47 14.09
C ARG A 172 3.50 34.65 15.56
N ASP A 173 2.55 35.19 16.32
CA ASP A 173 2.68 35.30 17.78
C ASP A 173 2.32 33.95 18.41
N ALA A 174 3.31 33.08 18.53
CA ALA A 174 3.16 31.72 19.00
C ALA A 174 4.13 31.44 20.15
N ILE A 175 3.65 30.68 21.12
CA ILE A 175 4.43 30.18 22.24
C ILE A 175 4.61 28.68 22.03
N VAL A 176 5.86 28.24 22.02
CA VAL A 176 6.25 26.83 21.96
C VAL A 176 6.80 26.44 23.32
N GLU A 177 6.34 25.32 23.87
CA GLU A 177 6.69 24.87 25.20
C GLU A 177 7.15 23.41 25.20
N PHE A 178 8.14 23.14 26.05
CA PHE A 178 8.69 21.82 26.30
C PHE A 178 8.75 21.57 27.80
N ASP A 179 8.51 20.32 28.17
CA ASP A 179 8.67 19.83 29.53
C ASP A 179 9.00 18.33 29.50
N SER A 180 9.50 17.80 30.60
CA SER A 180 9.78 16.38 30.82
C SER A 180 10.59 15.79 29.66
N VAL A 181 11.68 16.46 29.27
CA VAL A 181 12.59 16.01 28.22
C VAL A 181 13.46 14.88 28.78
N ARG A 182 13.50 13.76 28.08
CA ARG A 182 14.09 12.51 28.57
C ARG A 182 14.85 11.78 27.47
N ALA A 183 15.87 11.03 27.84
CA ALA A 183 16.58 10.13 26.95
C ALA A 183 17.00 8.85 27.67
N TRP A 184 16.91 7.71 26.98
CA TRP A 184 17.28 6.40 27.53
C TRP A 184 18.09 5.59 26.55
N GLU A 185 18.98 4.74 27.07
CA GLU A 185 19.60 3.68 26.28
C GLU A 185 18.55 2.62 25.91
N GLY A 186 18.59 2.19 24.64
CA GLY A 186 17.70 1.20 24.07
C GLY A 186 16.31 1.72 23.71
N ARG A 187 15.49 0.80 23.20
CA ARG A 187 14.07 0.98 22.90
C ARG A 187 13.25 1.00 24.17
N GLN A 188 12.32 1.95 24.27
CA GLN A 188 11.34 1.99 25.37
C GLN A 188 10.00 1.38 24.93
N PRO A 189 9.23 0.77 25.85
CA PRO A 189 7.84 0.44 25.58
C PRO A 189 7.05 1.67 25.11
N PRO A 190 6.02 1.51 24.26
CA PRO A 190 5.19 2.63 23.87
C PRO A 190 4.61 3.31 25.12
N PRO A 191 4.45 4.65 25.12
CA PRO A 191 3.74 5.34 26.18
C PRO A 191 2.28 4.90 26.23
N GLU A 192 1.57 5.27 27.30
CA GLU A 192 0.12 5.10 27.42
C GLU A 192 -0.57 6.45 27.28
N ALA A 193 -1.86 6.44 26.97
CA ALA A 193 -2.69 7.65 27.01
C ALA A 193 -2.67 8.28 28.42
N ASP A 194 -2.77 9.61 28.47
CA ASP A 194 -2.70 10.32 29.75
C ASP A 194 -3.84 9.90 30.71
N PRO A 195 -3.61 9.90 32.03
CA PRO A 195 -4.61 9.46 32.99
C PRO A 195 -5.95 10.20 32.83
N GLY A 196 -7.01 9.44 32.52
CA GLY A 196 -8.37 9.97 32.31
C GLY A 196 -8.73 10.21 30.85
N GLU A 197 -7.78 10.08 29.92
CA GLU A 197 -8.04 10.01 28.48
C GLU A 197 -8.36 8.56 28.05
N PRO A 198 -9.13 8.37 26.97
CA PRO A 198 -9.35 7.03 26.41
C PRO A 198 -8.04 6.44 25.86
N PRO A 199 -7.92 5.10 25.79
CA PRO A 199 -6.83 4.45 25.08
C PRO A 199 -6.74 4.96 23.64
N TRP A 200 -5.52 5.02 23.11
CA TRP A 200 -5.32 5.38 21.71
C TRP A 200 -5.90 4.35 20.77
N ALA A 201 -6.38 4.82 19.61
CA ALA A 201 -6.89 3.95 18.59
C ALA A 201 -5.77 3.06 18.01
N GLU A 202 -6.13 1.82 17.73
CA GLU A 202 -5.33 0.85 16.97
C GLU A 202 -5.54 1.03 15.46
N ALA A 203 -4.78 0.28 14.67
CA ALA A 203 -5.01 0.19 13.23
C ALA A 203 -6.44 -0.29 12.92
N PRO A 204 -7.10 0.27 11.88
CA PRO A 204 -8.43 -0.18 11.48
C PRO A 204 -8.39 -1.61 10.95
N VAL A 205 -9.46 -2.38 11.21
CA VAL A 205 -9.60 -3.74 10.67
C VAL A 205 -9.77 -3.69 9.15
N ILE A 206 -8.95 -4.45 8.44
CA ILE A 206 -8.97 -4.58 6.98
C ILE A 206 -10.03 -5.60 6.56
N THR A 207 -10.82 -5.23 5.56
CA THR A 207 -11.75 -6.18 4.93
C THR A 207 -11.01 -7.01 3.90
N ILE A 208 -11.16 -8.32 3.98
CA ILE A 208 -10.64 -9.28 3.01
C ILE A 208 -11.79 -9.97 2.28
N VAL A 209 -11.48 -10.75 1.24
CA VAL A 209 -12.43 -11.67 0.63
C VAL A 209 -12.95 -12.64 1.71
N PRO A 210 -14.27 -12.73 1.95
CA PRO A 210 -14.83 -13.61 2.97
C PRO A 210 -14.89 -15.06 2.48
N ASP A 211 -14.74 -16.03 3.38
CA ASP A 211 -15.02 -17.43 3.06
C ASP A 211 -16.53 -17.67 3.02
N ALA A 212 -16.96 -18.68 2.25
CA ALA A 212 -18.34 -19.13 2.24
C ALA A 212 -18.81 -19.49 3.65
N GLY A 213 -19.85 -18.81 4.14
CA GLY A 213 -20.36 -19.01 5.50
C GLY A 213 -19.96 -17.93 6.51
N ASP A 214 -18.97 -17.09 6.20
CA ASP A 214 -18.59 -15.95 7.05
C ASP A 214 -19.69 -14.90 7.11
N SER A 215 -19.67 -14.05 8.14
CA SER A 215 -20.57 -12.90 8.17
C SER A 215 -20.04 -11.77 7.29
N LEU A 216 -20.90 -11.22 6.44
CA LEU A 216 -20.65 -9.99 5.70
C LEU A 216 -20.74 -8.73 6.58
N LEU A 217 -21.08 -8.89 7.86
CA LEU A 217 -21.22 -7.82 8.83
C LEU A 217 -20.23 -8.01 9.97
N ARG A 218 -19.67 -6.90 10.43
CA ARG A 218 -18.86 -6.81 11.64
C ARG A 218 -19.75 -6.46 12.83
N ASN A 219 -19.48 -7.06 13.98
CA ASN A 219 -20.33 -6.96 15.18
C ASN A 219 -21.85 -7.17 14.88
N PRO A 220 -22.27 -8.26 14.22
CA PRO A 220 -23.69 -8.51 13.96
C PRO A 220 -24.49 -8.87 15.22
N ALA A 221 -23.80 -9.25 16.29
CA ALA A 221 -24.39 -9.62 17.58
C ALA A 221 -24.61 -8.44 18.53
N PHE A 222 -24.10 -7.25 18.19
CA PHE A 222 -24.14 -6.04 19.04
C PHE A 222 -23.48 -6.24 20.42
N ASP A 223 -22.40 -7.00 20.50
CA ASP A 223 -21.71 -7.28 21.77
C ASP A 223 -20.82 -6.12 22.25
N ASP A 224 -20.38 -5.25 21.34
CA ASP A 224 -19.76 -3.96 21.65
C ASP A 224 -20.83 -2.89 22.01
N PRO A 225 -20.87 -2.38 23.26
CA PRO A 225 -21.86 -1.39 23.70
C PRO A 225 -21.75 -0.04 22.98
N ASP A 226 -20.60 0.28 22.40
CA ASP A 226 -20.38 1.52 21.64
C ASP A 226 -20.79 1.38 20.16
N GLY A 227 -21.30 0.20 19.77
CA GLY A 227 -21.77 -0.10 18.41
C GLY A 227 -20.77 -0.85 17.56
N GLY A 228 -19.48 -0.85 17.91
CA GLY A 228 -18.41 -1.45 17.12
C GLY A 228 -18.39 -0.89 15.69
N ALA A 229 -18.59 -1.76 14.69
CA ALA A 229 -18.60 -1.36 13.27
C ALA A 229 -19.90 -0.65 12.81
N TRP A 230 -20.90 -0.52 13.67
CA TRP A 230 -22.16 0.14 13.32
C TRP A 230 -22.09 1.65 13.57
N ALA A 231 -22.42 2.43 12.55
CA ALA A 231 -22.66 3.85 12.70
C ALA A 231 -24.00 4.09 13.42
N LEU A 232 -23.95 4.31 14.72
CA LEU A 232 -25.11 4.61 15.55
C LEU A 232 -25.58 6.06 15.37
N GLY A 233 -26.85 6.24 15.02
CA GLY A 233 -27.50 7.53 14.85
C GLY A 233 -28.06 8.10 16.16
N LEU A 234 -28.84 9.17 16.04
CA LEU A 234 -29.46 9.84 17.18
C LEU A 234 -30.33 8.87 18.00
N ASN A 235 -30.14 8.87 19.32
CA ASN A 235 -30.87 8.03 20.28
C ASN A 235 -30.81 6.52 19.96
N ALA A 236 -29.79 6.07 19.23
CA ALA A 236 -29.47 4.66 19.10
C ALA A 236 -28.62 4.22 20.31
N SER A 237 -28.90 3.04 20.86
CA SER A 237 -28.11 2.47 21.96
C SER A 237 -28.17 0.95 21.92
N ILE A 238 -27.15 0.29 22.48
CA ILE A 238 -27.17 -1.16 22.67
C ILE A 238 -27.54 -1.45 24.12
N GLN A 239 -28.47 -2.38 24.30
CA GLN A 239 -29.00 -2.79 25.61
C GLN A 239 -29.08 -4.30 25.71
N GLU A 240 -28.89 -4.82 26.91
CA GLU A 240 -29.12 -6.24 27.17
C GLU A 240 -30.63 -6.47 27.43
N ILE A 241 -31.28 -7.23 26.55
CA ILE A 241 -32.68 -7.64 26.68
C ILE A 241 -32.72 -9.16 26.64
N ASP A 242 -33.30 -9.78 27.67
CA ASP A 242 -33.36 -11.23 27.83
C ASP A 242 -31.97 -11.91 27.77
N ALA A 243 -30.94 -11.25 28.32
CA ALA A 243 -29.53 -11.66 28.26
C ALA A 243 -28.91 -11.67 26.85
N THR A 244 -29.54 -10.96 25.90
CA THR A 244 -29.03 -10.79 24.53
C THR A 244 -28.76 -9.30 24.25
N PRO A 245 -27.55 -8.92 23.83
CA PRO A 245 -27.29 -7.57 23.35
C PRO A 245 -28.22 -7.23 22.18
N THR A 246 -28.87 -6.08 22.27
CA THR A 246 -29.97 -5.70 21.39
C THR A 246 -29.81 -4.22 21.06
N LEU A 247 -29.78 -3.90 19.77
CA LEU A 247 -29.82 -2.53 19.30
C LEU A 247 -31.24 -1.96 19.52
N GLN A 248 -31.33 -0.85 20.24
CA GLN A 248 -32.53 -0.03 20.36
C GLN A 248 -32.38 1.23 19.52
N LEU A 249 -33.36 1.50 18.65
CA LEU A 249 -33.52 2.76 17.95
C LEU A 249 -34.75 3.49 18.49
N LEU A 250 -34.55 4.55 19.27
CA LEU A 250 -35.62 5.35 19.87
C LEU A 250 -35.89 6.60 19.02
N SER A 251 -37.06 6.67 18.38
CA SER A 251 -37.46 7.84 17.62
C SER A 251 -38.30 8.82 18.44
N THR A 252 -38.15 10.12 18.15
CA THR A 252 -39.01 11.20 18.65
C THR A 252 -39.42 12.11 17.49
N ALA A 253 -39.01 13.38 17.45
CA ALA A 253 -39.17 14.24 16.27
C ALA A 253 -38.17 13.89 15.15
N ASP A 254 -37.11 13.18 15.50
CA ASP A 254 -36.01 12.79 14.61
C ASP A 254 -35.98 11.28 14.37
N THR A 255 -35.45 10.89 13.20
CA THR A 255 -35.27 9.50 12.81
C THR A 255 -34.06 8.93 13.56
N SER A 256 -34.21 7.74 14.13
CA SER A 256 -33.10 6.98 14.73
C SER A 256 -32.66 5.86 13.77
N ARG A 257 -31.36 5.67 13.59
CA ARG A 257 -30.78 4.72 12.63
C ARG A 257 -29.56 4.04 13.22
N ALA A 258 -29.27 2.84 12.74
CA ALA A 258 -27.92 2.30 12.72
C ALA A 258 -27.61 1.78 11.32
N SER A 259 -26.39 1.97 10.84
CA SER A 259 -26.01 1.51 9.51
C SER A 259 -24.60 0.94 9.50
N GLN A 260 -24.37 -0.03 8.61
CA GLN A 260 -23.05 -0.57 8.35
C GLN A 260 -22.85 -0.73 6.83
N PRO A 261 -21.78 -0.14 6.25
CA PRO A 261 -21.39 -0.44 4.88
C PRO A 261 -20.85 -1.86 4.76
N LEU A 262 -21.01 -2.47 3.60
CA LEU A 262 -20.31 -3.68 3.17
C LEU A 262 -19.09 -3.24 2.39
N ASP A 263 -17.91 -3.65 2.87
CA ASP A 263 -16.62 -3.31 2.27
C ASP A 263 -16.16 -4.39 1.25
N VAL A 264 -17.12 -5.09 0.65
CA VAL A 264 -16.94 -6.09 -0.41
C VAL A 264 -17.95 -5.85 -1.52
N LEU A 265 -17.66 -6.37 -2.71
CA LEU A 265 -18.57 -6.34 -3.84
C LEU A 265 -19.31 -7.66 -3.96
N LEU A 266 -20.61 -7.57 -4.23
CA LEU A 266 -21.42 -8.76 -4.46
C LEU A 266 -21.46 -9.07 -5.97
N PRO A 267 -21.18 -10.31 -6.40
CA PRO A 267 -21.16 -10.69 -7.80
C PRO A 267 -22.52 -10.52 -8.48
N PRO A 268 -22.54 -10.36 -9.82
CA PRO A 268 -23.76 -10.42 -10.63
C PRO A 268 -24.54 -11.72 -10.43
N GLU A 269 -25.85 -11.65 -10.64
CA GLU A 269 -26.79 -12.77 -10.59
C GLU A 269 -26.74 -13.58 -9.28
N GLY A 270 -26.32 -12.93 -8.20
CA GLY A 270 -26.17 -13.52 -6.89
C GLY A 270 -27.43 -13.40 -6.05
N GLU A 271 -27.69 -14.39 -5.20
CA GLU A 271 -28.77 -14.40 -4.22
C GLU A 271 -28.24 -14.54 -2.79
N TRP A 272 -28.72 -13.69 -1.87
CA TRP A 272 -28.44 -13.75 -0.44
C TRP A 272 -29.73 -13.58 0.35
N LEU A 273 -29.75 -14.17 1.56
CA LEU A 273 -30.81 -14.00 2.53
C LEU A 273 -30.27 -13.29 3.77
N LEU A 274 -30.70 -12.05 3.98
CA LEU A 274 -30.44 -11.32 5.22
C LEU A 274 -31.60 -11.59 6.18
N SER A 275 -31.31 -12.08 7.38
CA SER A 275 -32.32 -12.28 8.43
C SER A 275 -32.01 -11.46 9.68
N VAL A 276 -33.05 -10.90 10.31
CA VAL A 276 -32.93 -10.08 11.53
C VAL A 276 -34.09 -10.38 12.46
N ASP A 277 -33.80 -10.58 13.74
CA ASP A 277 -34.84 -10.64 14.77
C ASP A 277 -35.22 -9.21 15.17
N VAL A 278 -36.50 -8.90 15.08
CA VAL A 278 -37.03 -7.55 15.24
C VAL A 278 -38.24 -7.51 16.16
N ARG A 279 -38.46 -6.37 16.82
CA ARG A 279 -39.72 -6.00 17.48
C ARG A 279 -39.87 -4.50 17.60
N THR A 280 -41.07 -3.99 17.85
CA THR A 280 -41.35 -2.57 18.08
C THR A 280 -42.22 -2.33 19.30
N ASP A 281 -42.23 -1.09 19.79
CA ASP A 281 -43.31 -0.63 20.65
C ASP A 281 -44.64 -0.64 19.88
N PRO A 282 -45.80 -0.67 20.56
CA PRO A 282 -47.08 -0.44 19.92
C PRO A 282 -47.09 0.85 19.10
N ASP A 283 -47.72 0.82 17.92
CA ASP A 283 -47.86 1.95 16.99
C ASP A 283 -46.53 2.47 16.36
N VAL A 284 -45.40 1.79 16.59
CA VAL A 284 -44.13 2.07 15.91
C VAL A 284 -43.95 1.15 14.70
N VAL A 285 -43.44 1.71 13.59
CA VAL A 285 -43.02 0.95 12.41
C VAL A 285 -41.50 1.03 12.28
N GLY A 286 -40.84 -0.10 12.42
CA GLY A 286 -39.41 -0.24 12.11
C GLY A 286 -39.20 -0.64 10.66
N THR A 287 -38.01 -0.33 10.11
CA THR A 287 -37.62 -0.73 8.76
C THR A 287 -36.20 -1.28 8.77
N VAL A 288 -35.99 -2.38 8.05
CA VAL A 288 -34.68 -2.89 7.65
C VAL A 288 -34.57 -2.71 6.15
N TYR A 289 -33.47 -2.12 5.68
CA TYR A 289 -33.24 -1.99 4.25
C TYR A 289 -31.76 -2.07 3.90
N PHE A 290 -31.50 -2.62 2.73
CA PHE A 290 -30.17 -2.73 2.15
C PHE A 290 -30.14 -1.91 0.86
N THR A 291 -29.17 -0.99 0.76
CA THR A 291 -28.93 -0.17 -0.43
C THR A 291 -27.62 -0.55 -1.08
N GLY A 292 -27.49 -0.28 -2.37
CA GLY A 292 -26.20 -0.26 -3.07
C GLY A 292 -26.17 0.86 -4.12
N ALA A 293 -25.16 0.83 -4.98
CA ALA A 293 -25.07 1.68 -6.16
C ALA A 293 -26.27 1.48 -7.11
N ASP A 294 -26.42 2.36 -8.10
CA ASP A 294 -27.42 2.27 -9.17
C ASP A 294 -28.87 2.13 -8.67
N GLU A 295 -29.19 2.89 -7.63
CA GLU A 295 -30.51 2.92 -6.98
C GLU A 295 -30.95 1.56 -6.40
N PHE A 296 -30.02 0.61 -6.19
CA PHE A 296 -30.33 -0.69 -5.62
C PHE A 296 -30.93 -0.54 -4.20
N LEU A 297 -32.11 -1.13 -3.98
CA LEU A 297 -32.82 -1.07 -2.71
C LEU A 297 -33.67 -2.33 -2.48
N VAL A 298 -33.42 -2.99 -1.34
CA VAL A 298 -34.31 -4.02 -0.78
C VAL A 298 -34.76 -3.54 0.59
N THR A 299 -36.07 -3.56 0.87
CA THR A 299 -36.61 -3.00 2.12
C THR A 299 -37.74 -3.87 2.68
N ARG A 300 -37.82 -3.93 4.01
CA ARG A 300 -38.89 -4.60 4.75
C ARG A 300 -39.23 -3.81 6.01
N SER A 301 -40.50 -3.45 6.15
CA SER A 301 -41.04 -2.80 7.35
C SER A 301 -41.75 -3.81 8.25
N PHE A 302 -41.81 -3.52 9.55
CA PHE A 302 -42.40 -4.38 10.58
C PHE A 302 -42.98 -3.54 11.73
N SER A 303 -43.92 -4.11 12.48
CA SER A 303 -44.62 -3.45 13.60
C SER A 303 -45.10 -4.43 14.69
N ASN A 304 -44.43 -5.59 14.77
CA ASN A 304 -44.72 -6.65 15.72
C ASN A 304 -44.21 -6.29 17.12
N SER A 305 -45.06 -6.44 18.14
CA SER A 305 -44.70 -6.17 19.55
C SER A 305 -43.94 -7.33 20.21
N GLU A 306 -44.08 -8.54 19.66
CA GLU A 306 -43.31 -9.73 20.05
C GLU A 306 -42.14 -9.94 19.10
N TRP A 307 -41.06 -10.59 19.53
CA TRP A 307 -39.93 -10.90 18.65
C TRP A 307 -40.34 -11.76 17.44
N GLU A 308 -39.97 -11.33 16.24
CA GLU A 308 -40.15 -12.06 14.98
C GLU A 308 -38.88 -11.95 14.13
N THR A 309 -38.51 -13.02 13.43
CA THR A 309 -37.46 -12.96 12.41
C THR A 309 -38.06 -12.46 11.10
N ILE A 310 -37.51 -11.37 10.57
CA ILE A 310 -37.79 -10.92 9.21
C ILE A 310 -36.60 -11.21 8.29
N GLU A 311 -36.90 -11.39 7.01
CA GLU A 311 -35.95 -11.76 5.97
C GLU A 311 -36.02 -10.77 4.80
N LEU A 312 -34.87 -10.45 4.24
CA LEU A 312 -34.71 -9.67 3.01
C LEU A 312 -33.98 -10.54 1.98
N ASP A 313 -34.64 -10.80 0.86
CA ASP A 313 -34.04 -11.45 -0.30
C ASP A 313 -33.24 -10.41 -1.11
N ILE A 314 -31.92 -10.50 -1.05
CA ILE A 314 -31.01 -9.64 -1.80
C ILE A 314 -30.62 -10.38 -3.07
N ARG A 315 -30.98 -9.82 -4.23
CA ARG A 315 -30.64 -10.39 -5.54
C ARG A 315 -29.98 -9.35 -6.41
N THR A 316 -28.74 -9.60 -6.81
CA THR A 316 -28.02 -8.71 -7.73
C THR A 316 -28.49 -8.96 -9.17
N ASN A 317 -28.32 -7.94 -10.01
CA ASN A 317 -28.64 -7.98 -11.44
C ASN A 317 -27.44 -8.50 -12.24
N ASP A 318 -27.34 -8.14 -13.51
CA ASP A 318 -26.23 -8.46 -14.40
C ASP A 318 -24.95 -7.65 -14.12
N GLN A 319 -24.93 -6.82 -13.08
CA GLN A 319 -23.79 -5.98 -12.69
C GLN A 319 -23.32 -6.31 -11.26
N TRP A 320 -22.07 -5.96 -10.97
CA TRP A 320 -21.54 -6.07 -9.61
C TRP A 320 -22.24 -5.07 -8.69
N LEU A 321 -22.71 -5.52 -7.53
CA LEU A 321 -23.27 -4.60 -6.55
C LEU A 321 -22.18 -3.99 -5.69
N ARG A 322 -22.07 -2.66 -5.80
CA ARG A 322 -21.10 -1.82 -5.11
C ARG A 322 -21.76 -1.02 -3.99
N GLN A 323 -20.94 -0.50 -3.08
CA GLN A 323 -21.38 0.40 -2.00
C GLN A 323 -22.56 -0.14 -1.19
N GLY A 324 -22.57 -1.47 -0.98
CA GLY A 324 -23.59 -2.14 -0.18
C GLY A 324 -23.67 -1.51 1.21
N LYS A 325 -24.88 -1.29 1.71
CA LYS A 325 -25.10 -0.72 3.05
C LYS A 325 -26.37 -1.23 3.66
N LEU A 326 -26.24 -1.89 4.80
CA LEU A 326 -27.36 -2.28 5.64
C LEU A 326 -27.75 -1.11 6.55
N THR A 327 -29.03 -0.75 6.57
CA THR A 327 -29.59 0.24 7.48
C THR A 327 -30.77 -0.33 8.26
N LEU A 328 -30.73 -0.14 9.57
CA LEU A 328 -31.79 -0.38 10.52
C LEU A 328 -32.38 0.97 10.91
N GLU A 329 -33.70 1.12 10.88
CA GLU A 329 -34.33 2.42 11.04
C GLU A 329 -35.59 2.36 11.92
N ASN A 330 -35.73 3.38 12.77
CA ASN A 330 -36.99 3.83 13.35
C ASN A 330 -37.28 5.26 12.86
N TRP A 331 -38.26 5.40 11.96
CA TRP A 331 -38.61 6.67 11.33
C TRP A 331 -39.08 7.72 12.34
N LYS A 332 -38.89 9.01 12.04
CA LYS A 332 -39.35 10.13 12.87
C LYS A 332 -40.85 10.18 13.13
N ASN A 333 -41.23 10.87 14.21
CA ASN A 333 -42.59 11.21 14.64
C ASN A 333 -43.44 10.02 15.12
N GLN A 334 -42.80 8.93 15.53
CA GLN A 334 -43.43 7.78 16.17
C GLN A 334 -42.72 7.53 17.51
N PRO A 335 -43.18 8.19 18.60
CA PRO A 335 -42.52 8.11 19.90
C PRO A 335 -42.57 6.66 20.42
N GLY A 336 -41.41 6.02 20.45
CA GLY A 336 -41.25 4.62 20.82
C GLY A 336 -40.02 4.01 20.13
N SER A 337 -39.75 2.74 20.42
CA SER A 337 -38.54 2.06 19.99
C SER A 337 -38.80 1.00 18.92
N ALA A 338 -37.81 0.82 18.05
CA ALA A 338 -37.63 -0.43 17.30
C ALA A 338 -36.37 -1.12 17.84
N TRP A 339 -36.43 -2.44 17.95
CA TRP A 339 -35.32 -3.25 18.44
C TRP A 339 -34.89 -4.29 17.42
N PHE A 340 -33.59 -4.54 17.38
CA PHE A 340 -32.93 -5.43 16.42
C PHE A 340 -31.89 -6.27 17.14
N ARG A 341 -31.85 -7.58 16.84
CA ARG A 341 -30.81 -8.50 17.30
C ARG A 341 -30.63 -9.65 16.31
N ASP A 342 -29.62 -10.48 16.53
CA ASP A 342 -29.36 -11.70 15.73
C ASP A 342 -29.34 -11.44 14.20
N VAL A 343 -28.72 -10.34 13.80
CA VAL A 343 -28.56 -9.95 12.38
C VAL A 343 -27.65 -10.97 11.71
N ARG A 344 -28.13 -11.59 10.63
CA ARG A 344 -27.39 -12.65 9.91
C ARG A 344 -27.38 -12.32 8.44
N PHE A 345 -26.18 -12.04 7.92
CA PHE A 345 -25.89 -11.84 6.51
C PHE A 345 -24.62 -12.62 6.20
N THR A 346 -24.74 -13.68 5.43
CA THR A 346 -23.70 -14.69 5.26
C THR A 346 -23.12 -14.63 3.85
N ALA A 347 -21.80 -14.68 3.77
CA ALA A 347 -21.03 -14.68 2.53
C ALA A 347 -21.22 -16.00 1.77
N ARG A 348 -21.18 -15.91 0.44
CA ARG A 348 -21.18 -17.06 -0.47
C ARG A 348 -19.78 -17.57 -0.78
N GLY A 349 -18.76 -16.73 -0.57
CA GLY A 349 -17.36 -17.01 -0.90
C GLY A 349 -16.95 -16.63 -2.31
N ASP A 350 -17.85 -15.98 -3.08
CA ASP A 350 -17.58 -15.41 -4.41
C ASP A 350 -17.73 -13.88 -4.43
N GLU A 351 -17.85 -13.25 -3.25
CA GLU A 351 -17.70 -11.81 -3.09
C GLU A 351 -16.28 -11.36 -3.47
N TRP A 352 -16.16 -10.17 -4.05
CA TRP A 352 -14.87 -9.64 -4.49
C TRP A 352 -14.38 -8.53 -3.56
N SER A 353 -13.07 -8.54 -3.29
CA SER A 353 -12.36 -7.50 -2.55
C SER A 353 -10.93 -7.38 -3.08
N PRO A 354 -10.36 -6.17 -3.16
CA PRO A 354 -8.97 -5.99 -3.59
C PRO A 354 -7.96 -6.76 -2.73
N THR A 355 -8.28 -6.97 -1.44
CA THR A 355 -7.42 -7.66 -0.48
C THR A 355 -7.95 -9.06 -0.22
N VAL A 356 -7.08 -10.06 -0.38
CA VAL A 356 -7.42 -11.48 -0.20
C VAL A 356 -7.06 -11.98 1.20
N GLU A 357 -6.01 -11.45 1.82
CA GLU A 357 -5.51 -11.86 3.13
C GLU A 357 -4.95 -10.65 3.90
N SER A 358 -5.02 -10.70 5.24
CA SER A 358 -4.54 -9.67 6.16
C SER A 358 -3.93 -10.34 7.42
N PRO A 359 -2.60 -10.27 7.64
CA PRO A 359 -1.59 -9.73 6.73
C PRO A 359 -1.50 -10.51 5.41
N PRO A 360 -0.92 -9.93 4.34
CA PRO A 360 -0.79 -10.60 3.05
C PRO A 360 -0.04 -11.94 3.14
N ALA A 361 -0.45 -12.91 2.32
CA ALA A 361 0.22 -14.20 2.23
C ALA A 361 1.69 -14.07 1.81
N ARG A 362 2.56 -14.83 2.48
CA ARG A 362 3.94 -15.03 2.00
C ARG A 362 3.93 -15.89 0.74
N THR A 363 4.53 -15.40 -0.34
CA THR A 363 4.69 -16.13 -1.59
C THR A 363 6.15 -16.21 -2.02
N SER A 364 6.52 -17.36 -2.60
CA SER A 364 7.79 -17.59 -3.29
C SER A 364 7.58 -17.99 -4.76
N GLU A 365 6.32 -17.93 -5.22
CA GLU A 365 5.96 -18.30 -6.57
C GLU A 365 6.36 -17.20 -7.55
N VAL A 366 6.81 -17.61 -8.74
CA VAL A 366 7.11 -16.67 -9.82
C VAL A 366 5.80 -16.14 -10.37
N PHE A 367 5.64 -14.82 -10.34
CA PHE A 367 4.60 -14.14 -11.08
C PHE A 367 5.08 -13.93 -12.51
N PHE A 368 4.27 -14.29 -13.49
CA PHE A 368 4.54 -14.00 -14.90
C PHE A 368 3.23 -13.77 -15.64
N ASP A 369 3.16 -12.66 -16.38
CA ASP A 369 2.02 -12.30 -17.20
C ASP A 369 2.52 -11.65 -18.49
N ASP A 370 2.12 -12.18 -19.64
CA ASP A 370 2.41 -11.64 -20.98
C ASP A 370 1.13 -11.25 -21.73
N PHE A 371 -0.03 -11.25 -21.04
CA PHE A 371 -1.34 -10.86 -21.56
C PHE A 371 -1.79 -11.65 -22.81
N SER A 372 -1.10 -12.73 -23.15
CA SER A 372 -1.30 -13.48 -24.40
C SER A 372 -2.67 -14.16 -24.51
N ASP A 373 -3.38 -14.34 -23.38
CA ASP A 373 -4.76 -14.84 -23.34
C ASP A 373 -5.82 -13.79 -23.71
N GLY A 374 -5.38 -12.55 -24.00
CA GLY A 374 -6.24 -11.45 -24.41
C GLY A 374 -7.09 -10.87 -23.27
N THR A 375 -6.76 -11.18 -22.01
CA THR A 375 -7.50 -10.72 -20.83
C THR A 375 -6.60 -10.08 -19.77
N LEU A 376 -7.18 -9.25 -18.91
CA LEU A 376 -6.54 -8.80 -17.68
C LEU A 376 -7.27 -9.42 -16.49
N ASP A 377 -6.63 -10.35 -15.79
CA ASP A 377 -7.28 -11.15 -14.75
C ASP A 377 -7.43 -10.38 -13.41
N PRO A 378 -8.66 -10.15 -12.90
CA PRO A 378 -8.91 -9.48 -11.63
C PRO A 378 -8.45 -10.27 -10.38
N ASP A 379 -8.09 -11.54 -10.51
CA ASP A 379 -7.46 -12.32 -9.44
C ASP A 379 -5.94 -12.08 -9.36
N ARG A 380 -5.35 -11.52 -10.42
CA ARG A 380 -3.90 -11.26 -10.52
C ARG A 380 -3.57 -9.78 -10.45
N TRP A 381 -4.41 -8.94 -11.04
CA TRP A 381 -4.21 -7.50 -11.18
C TRP A 381 -5.32 -6.71 -10.50
N LEU A 382 -5.01 -5.49 -10.08
CA LEU A 382 -5.93 -4.46 -9.61
C LEU A 382 -5.77 -3.23 -10.49
N ILE A 383 -6.88 -2.65 -10.95
CA ILE A 383 -6.86 -1.39 -11.71
C ILE A 383 -7.19 -0.22 -10.79
N SER A 384 -6.33 0.80 -10.76
CA SER A 384 -6.46 1.92 -9.84
C SER A 384 -7.42 2.98 -10.39
N GLY A 385 -8.30 3.48 -9.51
CA GLY A 385 -9.09 4.69 -9.72
C GLY A 385 -8.63 5.88 -8.87
N LYS A 386 -7.45 5.79 -8.24
CA LYS A 386 -6.95 6.79 -7.28
C LYS A 386 -6.46 8.07 -7.99
N ALA A 387 -6.34 9.15 -7.22
CA ALA A 387 -5.70 10.40 -7.65
C ALA A 387 -4.57 10.78 -6.69
N TRP A 388 -3.44 11.19 -7.25
CA TRP A 388 -2.29 11.69 -6.49
C TRP A 388 -1.47 12.64 -7.37
N GLY A 389 -0.50 13.32 -6.76
CA GLY A 389 0.42 14.17 -7.51
C GLY A 389 -0.11 15.55 -7.84
N GLY A 390 -1.20 16.03 -7.25
CA GLY A 390 -1.62 17.45 -7.35
C GLY A 390 -2.83 17.71 -8.24
N ASP A 391 -2.79 18.82 -8.98
CA ASP A 391 -3.88 19.31 -9.83
C ASP A 391 -4.00 18.52 -11.15
N ASN A 392 -4.54 17.30 -11.07
CA ASN A 392 -4.76 16.37 -12.19
C ASN A 392 -6.05 15.54 -11.97
N GLY A 393 -6.43 14.69 -12.93
CA GLY A 393 -7.62 13.83 -12.84
C GLY A 393 -7.34 12.44 -12.24
N GLY A 394 -6.12 12.18 -11.78
CA GLY A 394 -5.68 10.88 -11.28
C GLY A 394 -5.45 9.85 -12.39
N VAL A 395 -5.72 8.59 -12.08
CA VAL A 395 -5.69 7.47 -13.03
C VAL A 395 -7.07 6.83 -13.12
N ALA A 396 -7.50 6.47 -14.33
CA ALA A 396 -8.84 5.96 -14.61
C ALA A 396 -8.78 4.51 -15.14
N PRO A 397 -9.72 3.63 -14.75
CA PRO A 397 -9.81 2.28 -15.31
C PRO A 397 -9.97 2.25 -16.83
N ASP A 398 -10.76 3.16 -17.39
CA ASP A 398 -11.01 3.27 -18.84
C ASP A 398 -9.73 3.53 -19.68
N ASN A 399 -8.65 3.99 -19.05
CA ASN A 399 -7.35 4.20 -19.72
C ASN A 399 -6.43 2.96 -19.66
N VAL A 400 -6.87 1.86 -19.05
CA VAL A 400 -6.19 0.57 -19.07
C VAL A 400 -6.80 -0.27 -20.19
N ILE A 401 -6.02 -0.56 -21.23
CA ILE A 401 -6.51 -1.15 -22.48
C ILE A 401 -5.58 -2.29 -22.90
N LEU A 402 -6.12 -3.38 -23.48
CA LEU A 402 -5.33 -4.39 -24.18
C LEU A 402 -5.29 -4.08 -25.67
N VAL A 403 -4.10 -4.18 -26.28
CA VAL A 403 -3.91 -3.92 -27.71
C VAL A 403 -2.99 -4.96 -28.33
N GLU A 404 -3.19 -5.25 -29.61
CA GLU A 404 -2.17 -5.95 -30.42
C GLU A 404 -0.98 -5.01 -30.69
N ASP A 405 0.23 -5.54 -30.63
CA ASP A 405 1.47 -4.82 -30.87
C ASP A 405 2.59 -5.78 -31.31
N PHE A 406 3.80 -5.27 -31.52
CA PHE A 406 4.98 -6.08 -31.86
C PHE A 406 6.15 -5.79 -30.94
N ASP A 407 6.83 -6.83 -30.48
CA ASP A 407 8.11 -6.76 -29.75
C ASP A 407 9.18 -7.54 -30.52
N ASP A 408 10.26 -6.85 -30.94
CA ASP A 408 11.33 -7.39 -31.78
C ASP A 408 10.84 -8.12 -33.05
N GLY A 409 9.68 -7.70 -33.56
CA GLY A 409 9.03 -8.26 -34.75
C GLY A 409 8.06 -9.41 -34.46
N GLU A 410 7.94 -9.86 -33.21
CA GLU A 410 6.97 -10.88 -32.79
C GLU A 410 5.64 -10.21 -32.42
N PRO A 411 4.49 -10.72 -32.88
CA PRO A 411 3.19 -10.19 -32.48
C PRO A 411 2.89 -10.53 -31.02
N ILE A 412 2.44 -9.54 -30.25
CA ILE A 412 2.15 -9.64 -28.81
C ILE A 412 0.84 -8.93 -28.45
N VAL A 413 0.20 -9.38 -27.37
CA VAL A 413 -0.81 -8.57 -26.70
C VAL A 413 -0.09 -7.68 -25.68
N ALA A 414 -0.17 -6.37 -25.86
CA ALA A 414 0.40 -5.41 -24.95
C ALA A 414 -0.69 -4.77 -24.06
N LEU A 415 -0.36 -4.59 -22.79
CA LEU A 415 -1.13 -3.72 -21.91
C LEU A 415 -0.76 -2.26 -22.19
N ARG A 416 -1.71 -1.49 -22.68
CA ARG A 416 -1.60 -0.06 -22.95
C ARG A 416 -2.13 0.76 -21.78
N LEU A 417 -1.24 1.51 -21.14
CA LEU A 417 -1.54 2.45 -20.06
C LEU A 417 -1.62 3.86 -20.64
N GLU A 418 -2.81 4.24 -21.10
CA GLU A 418 -3.08 5.51 -21.78
C GLU A 418 -3.08 6.71 -20.81
N ALA A 419 -2.71 7.87 -21.33
CA ALA A 419 -2.80 9.15 -20.63
C ALA A 419 -3.27 10.27 -21.55
N HIS A 420 -4.05 11.20 -20.99
CA HIS A 420 -4.67 12.32 -21.68
C HIS A 420 -4.02 13.64 -21.27
N GLY A 421 -3.46 14.37 -22.23
CA GLY A 421 -2.78 15.63 -21.99
C GLY A 421 -3.72 16.83 -21.99
N ASP A 422 -3.16 18.04 -22.02
CA ASP A 422 -3.92 19.30 -22.00
C ASP A 422 -4.66 19.57 -23.33
N LEU A 423 -4.36 18.82 -24.39
CA LEU A 423 -5.04 18.94 -25.68
C LEU A 423 -6.16 17.90 -25.87
N TYR A 424 -6.38 17.03 -24.89
CA TYR A 424 -7.42 16.01 -24.97
C TYR A 424 -8.82 16.64 -25.05
N SER A 425 -9.61 16.17 -26.01
CA SER A 425 -10.96 16.66 -26.28
C SER A 425 -12.02 15.57 -26.32
N GLY A 426 -11.69 14.37 -25.84
CA GLY A 426 -12.65 13.27 -25.73
C GLY A 426 -13.57 13.41 -24.50
N ASP A 427 -14.42 12.40 -24.32
CA ASP A 427 -15.51 12.44 -23.34
C ASP A 427 -15.14 11.87 -21.97
N LEU A 428 -13.97 11.23 -21.83
CA LEU A 428 -13.54 10.67 -20.55
C LEU A 428 -13.37 11.79 -19.52
N GLU A 429 -14.06 11.67 -18.39
CA GLU A 429 -13.92 12.56 -17.23
C GLU A 429 -13.66 11.70 -15.99
N HIS A 430 -12.58 11.99 -15.27
CA HIS A 430 -12.26 11.34 -14.02
C HIS A 430 -11.84 12.35 -12.95
N ASN A 431 -12.33 12.17 -11.73
CA ASN A 431 -12.15 13.11 -10.62
C ASN A 431 -12.43 14.59 -11.00
N GLY A 432 -13.43 14.82 -11.86
CA GLY A 432 -13.85 16.16 -12.30
C GLY A 432 -12.96 16.80 -13.37
N ARG A 433 -12.10 16.04 -14.05
CA ARG A 433 -11.26 16.52 -15.15
C ARG A 433 -11.31 15.58 -16.35
N THR A 434 -11.24 16.17 -17.54
CA THR A 434 -11.03 15.44 -18.80
C THR A 434 -9.56 15.42 -19.24
N THR A 435 -8.72 16.29 -18.68
CA THR A 435 -7.29 16.37 -18.99
C THR A 435 -6.44 15.93 -17.81
N ARG A 436 -5.23 15.49 -18.10
CA ARG A 436 -4.26 14.98 -17.12
C ARG A 436 -4.82 13.79 -16.36
N VAL A 437 -5.43 12.88 -17.09
CA VAL A 437 -5.94 11.60 -16.59
C VAL A 437 -5.04 10.50 -17.13
N GLY A 438 -4.47 9.69 -16.25
CA GLY A 438 -3.56 8.61 -16.59
C GLY A 438 -4.19 7.23 -16.43
N ALA A 439 -3.33 6.21 -16.30
CA ALA A 439 -3.69 4.82 -16.06
C ALA A 439 -2.69 4.19 -15.09
N ALA A 440 -3.15 3.31 -14.19
CA ALA A 440 -2.25 2.49 -13.39
C ALA A 440 -2.91 1.18 -12.97
N ILE A 441 -2.09 0.13 -12.91
CA ILE A 441 -2.46 -1.17 -12.34
C ILE A 441 -1.45 -1.59 -11.29
N ALA A 442 -1.84 -2.53 -10.43
CA ALA A 442 -0.96 -3.15 -9.44
C ALA A 442 -1.22 -4.65 -9.34
N THR A 443 -0.22 -5.45 -8.97
CA THR A 443 -0.49 -6.85 -8.59
C THR A 443 -1.46 -6.90 -7.43
N ARG A 444 -2.41 -7.85 -7.43
CA ARG A 444 -3.34 -8.05 -6.30
C ARG A 444 -2.60 -8.61 -5.08
N SER A 445 -1.70 -9.55 -5.32
CA SER A 445 -0.78 -10.12 -4.32
C SER A 445 0.40 -9.20 -4.01
N TYR A 446 1.00 -9.41 -2.84
CA TYR A 446 2.17 -8.67 -2.37
C TYR A 446 3.45 -9.50 -2.56
N TYR A 447 4.52 -8.85 -2.99
CA TYR A 447 5.83 -9.44 -3.23
C TYR A 447 6.90 -8.69 -2.44
N ALA A 448 7.82 -9.42 -1.80
CA ALA A 448 8.95 -8.86 -1.06
C ALA A 448 10.24 -8.92 -1.91
N SER A 449 11.42 -9.15 -1.30
CA SER A 449 12.68 -9.22 -2.06
C SER A 449 12.58 -10.14 -3.28
N GLY A 450 13.17 -9.71 -4.39
CA GLY A 450 13.02 -10.39 -5.66
C GLY A 450 13.59 -9.62 -6.84
N ARG A 451 13.50 -10.25 -8.00
CA ARG A 451 13.79 -9.65 -9.30
C ARG A 451 12.48 -9.32 -10.00
N TYR A 452 12.19 -8.04 -10.13
CA TYR A 452 11.03 -7.48 -10.81
C TYR A 452 11.46 -7.03 -12.19
N GLU A 453 10.78 -7.51 -13.23
CA GLU A 453 11.11 -7.26 -14.62
C GLU A 453 9.86 -6.83 -15.37
N VAL A 454 9.98 -5.76 -16.14
CA VAL A 454 8.92 -5.22 -17.00
C VAL A 454 9.52 -5.02 -18.38
N ARG A 455 8.95 -5.67 -19.39
CA ARG A 455 9.27 -5.40 -20.79
C ARG A 455 8.29 -4.36 -21.29
N ALA A 456 8.77 -3.15 -21.58
CA ALA A 456 7.90 -2.03 -21.88
C ALA A 456 8.49 -1.01 -22.86
N ARG A 457 7.59 -0.21 -23.45
CA ARG A 457 7.84 1.11 -24.03
C ARG A 457 7.26 2.18 -23.11
N VAL A 458 8.01 3.24 -22.84
CA VAL A 458 7.52 4.37 -22.03
C VAL A 458 6.59 5.27 -22.86
N ALA A 459 5.77 6.07 -22.20
CA ALA A 459 5.02 7.14 -22.85
C ALA A 459 5.99 8.24 -23.35
N PRO A 460 6.08 8.52 -24.66
CA PRO A 460 7.15 9.36 -25.22
C PRO A 460 6.90 10.88 -25.10
N GLU A 461 5.89 11.32 -24.36
CA GLU A 461 5.50 12.73 -24.24
C GLU A 461 5.83 13.32 -22.86
N TYR A 462 6.25 14.57 -22.82
CA TYR A 462 6.50 15.28 -21.56
C TYR A 462 5.20 15.57 -20.79
N GLY A 463 5.33 15.80 -19.48
CA GLY A 463 4.22 16.10 -18.59
C GLY A 463 3.50 14.87 -18.02
N THR A 464 3.72 13.69 -18.58
CA THR A 464 3.36 12.42 -17.97
C THR A 464 4.59 11.67 -17.46
N CYS A 465 4.40 10.86 -16.43
CA CYS A 465 5.40 9.98 -15.83
C CYS A 465 5.03 8.53 -16.16
N THR A 466 5.92 7.80 -16.84
CA THR A 466 5.88 6.33 -16.82
C THR A 466 6.65 5.84 -15.62
N ALA A 467 6.01 5.01 -14.79
CA ALA A 467 6.62 4.46 -13.59
C ALA A 467 6.36 2.96 -13.40
N PHE A 468 7.35 2.26 -12.84
CA PHE A 468 7.24 0.87 -12.37
C PHE A 468 7.80 0.80 -10.94
N TRP A 469 6.98 0.40 -9.97
CA TRP A 469 7.40 0.50 -8.57
C TRP A 469 6.67 -0.50 -7.64
N PRO A 470 7.37 -1.29 -6.83
CA PRO A 470 6.78 -1.90 -5.65
C PRO A 470 6.32 -0.79 -4.72
N PHE A 471 5.07 -0.81 -4.26
CA PHE A 471 4.55 0.17 -3.31
C PHE A 471 3.74 -0.47 -2.18
N HIS A 472 3.99 -0.01 -0.97
CA HIS A 472 3.25 -0.33 0.25
C HIS A 472 3.20 0.90 1.14
N TYR A 473 2.02 1.29 1.63
CA TYR A 473 1.86 2.42 2.54
C TYR A 473 1.33 2.04 3.93
N ILE A 474 2.00 2.49 4.99
CA ILE A 474 1.57 2.32 6.39
C ILE A 474 1.52 3.68 7.07
N ASP A 475 0.43 3.96 7.79
CA ASP A 475 0.29 5.07 8.72
C ASP A 475 0.00 4.49 10.11
N HIS A 476 1.05 4.36 10.91
CA HIS A 476 0.92 3.80 12.26
C HIS A 476 0.07 4.71 13.14
N ARG A 477 -0.70 4.11 14.05
CA ARG A 477 -1.51 4.79 15.06
C ARG A 477 -0.78 4.85 16.39
N MET A 478 -1.17 5.77 17.26
CA MET A 478 -0.54 5.94 18.58
C MET A 478 -0.64 4.69 19.46
N GLY A 479 -1.64 3.81 19.25
CA GLY A 479 -1.74 2.50 19.90
C GLY A 479 -0.66 1.50 19.47
N GLU A 480 -0.06 1.68 18.30
CA GLU A 480 0.97 0.81 17.75
C GLU A 480 2.37 1.24 18.21
N ALA A 481 3.24 0.28 18.53
CA ALA A 481 4.60 0.57 19.00
C ALA A 481 5.43 1.32 17.95
N GLU A 482 5.23 1.00 16.68
CA GLU A 482 5.94 1.52 15.52
C GLU A 482 5.73 3.02 15.27
N TYR A 483 4.63 3.58 15.79
CA TYR A 483 4.39 5.02 15.82
C TYR A 483 5.50 5.74 16.60
N TRP A 484 6.02 5.11 17.64
CA TRP A 484 6.96 5.70 18.60
C TRP A 484 8.42 5.44 18.24
N HIS A 485 8.69 4.70 17.16
CA HIS A 485 10.06 4.42 16.71
C HIS A 485 10.66 5.57 15.89
N GLU A 486 9.86 6.28 15.08
CA GLU A 486 10.33 7.40 14.24
C GLU A 486 9.48 8.66 14.41
N PRO A 487 10.03 9.86 14.12
CA PRO A 487 9.28 11.11 14.17
C PRO A 487 8.07 11.16 13.24
N ASN A 488 8.19 10.60 12.04
CA ASN A 488 7.06 10.46 11.13
C ASN A 488 6.34 9.16 11.51
N PRO A 489 5.01 9.08 11.61
CA PRO A 489 4.30 7.81 11.79
C PRO A 489 4.06 7.06 10.46
N ARG A 490 4.24 7.74 9.33
CA ARG A 490 4.02 7.18 7.99
C ARG A 490 5.27 6.48 7.46
N ARG A 491 5.08 5.29 6.89
CA ARG A 491 6.11 4.46 6.25
C ARG A 491 5.64 4.12 4.85
N ASN A 492 6.57 4.07 3.92
CA ASN A 492 6.36 3.42 2.62
C ASN A 492 7.31 2.23 2.48
N THR A 493 7.05 1.36 1.51
CA THR A 493 8.08 0.60 0.79
C THR A 493 7.88 0.97 -0.66
N GLU A 494 8.90 1.56 -1.27
CA GLU A 494 8.80 2.14 -2.61
C GLU A 494 10.15 2.02 -3.30
N ILE A 495 10.18 1.43 -4.51
CA ILE A 495 11.40 1.31 -5.30
C ILE A 495 11.07 1.66 -6.74
N ASP A 496 11.51 2.82 -7.20
CA ASP A 496 10.97 3.39 -8.42
C ASP A 496 11.91 3.20 -9.61
N TRP A 497 11.31 2.86 -10.75
CA TRP A 497 11.72 3.38 -12.04
C TRP A 497 10.75 4.49 -12.44
N GLU A 498 11.22 5.72 -12.67
CA GLU A 498 10.38 6.80 -13.23
C GLU A 498 11.05 7.57 -14.36
N PHE A 499 10.25 7.94 -15.37
CA PHE A 499 10.70 8.67 -16.56
C PHE A 499 9.64 9.69 -17.03
N PRO A 500 10.05 10.85 -17.58
CA PRO A 500 11.41 11.39 -17.62
C PRO A 500 11.77 12.11 -16.31
N THR A 501 13.03 12.53 -16.14
CA THR A 501 13.41 13.37 -14.99
C THR A 501 14.51 14.37 -15.29
N ASP A 502 14.63 15.37 -14.41
CA ASP A 502 15.82 16.20 -14.22
C ASP A 502 16.80 15.54 -13.24
N LEU A 503 18.11 15.74 -13.44
CA LEU A 503 19.16 15.27 -12.52
C LEU A 503 19.26 16.14 -11.26
N ALA A 504 18.82 17.40 -11.33
CA ALA A 504 18.83 18.30 -10.18
C ALA A 504 17.82 17.88 -9.09
N GLY A 505 16.86 17.01 -9.41
CA GLY A 505 15.77 16.61 -8.52
C GLY A 505 14.71 17.70 -8.29
N SER A 506 14.99 18.94 -8.70
CA SER A 506 14.04 20.04 -8.81
C SER A 506 13.64 20.27 -10.26
N ASP A 507 12.49 20.90 -10.50
CA ASP A 507 12.14 21.41 -11.83
C ASP A 507 13.07 22.56 -12.22
N THR A 508 14.15 22.23 -12.93
CA THR A 508 15.03 23.22 -13.55
C THR A 508 14.78 23.36 -15.06
N GLY A 509 13.72 22.73 -15.57
CA GLY A 509 13.44 22.65 -17.00
C GLY A 509 14.41 21.76 -17.79
N ASN A 510 15.28 20.97 -17.14
CA ASN A 510 16.26 20.10 -17.80
C ASN A 510 15.85 18.62 -17.78
N PHE A 511 14.56 18.32 -17.66
CA PHE A 511 14.06 16.94 -17.74
C PHE A 511 14.28 16.35 -19.14
N ALA A 512 14.57 15.04 -19.22
CA ALA A 512 14.78 14.34 -20.48
C ALA A 512 14.53 12.83 -20.33
N PHE A 513 14.11 12.18 -21.42
CA PHE A 513 13.97 10.72 -21.50
C PHE A 513 15.29 9.95 -21.61
N THR A 514 16.42 10.68 -21.63
CA THR A 514 17.76 10.13 -21.42
C THR A 514 18.11 9.98 -19.93
N LYS A 515 17.16 10.24 -19.04
CA LYS A 515 17.37 10.26 -17.59
C LYS A 515 16.25 9.52 -16.88
N ALA A 516 16.59 8.93 -15.74
CA ALA A 516 15.66 8.17 -14.93
C ALA A 516 15.79 8.47 -13.44
N ARG A 517 14.67 8.29 -12.72
CA ARG A 517 14.66 8.22 -11.26
C ARG A 517 14.75 6.77 -10.83
N THR A 518 15.65 6.53 -9.88
CA THR A 518 15.93 5.23 -9.25
C THR A 518 15.81 5.43 -7.75
N ASN A 519 14.61 5.80 -7.30
CA ASN A 519 14.38 6.11 -5.89
C ASN A 519 14.16 4.83 -5.09
N SER A 520 14.54 4.88 -3.81
CA SER A 520 14.17 3.84 -2.86
C SER A 520 13.75 4.49 -1.55
N TRP A 521 12.59 4.08 -1.05
CA TRP A 521 12.02 4.45 0.22
C TRP A 521 11.60 3.21 1.00
N GLY A 522 11.62 3.30 2.32
CA GLY A 522 10.99 2.27 3.14
C GLY A 522 11.91 1.25 3.78
N GLY A 523 13.16 1.62 3.97
CA GLY A 523 13.97 0.99 5.00
C GLY A 523 13.48 1.37 6.41
N GLN A 524 14.32 1.18 7.42
CA GLN A 524 13.93 1.47 8.82
C GLN A 524 13.81 2.96 9.12
N PHE A 525 14.34 3.82 8.25
CA PHE A 525 14.11 5.25 8.30
C PHE A 525 12.77 5.56 7.61
N GLY A 526 11.79 6.03 8.40
CA GLY A 526 10.41 6.17 7.96
C GLY A 526 10.06 7.54 7.39
N GLY A 527 9.39 7.56 6.23
CA GLY A 527 8.61 8.71 5.73
C GLY A 527 9.37 9.72 4.85
N GLU A 528 8.71 10.84 4.55
CA GLU A 528 9.24 11.95 3.74
C GLU A 528 10.59 12.47 4.28
N GLY A 529 11.60 12.58 3.41
CA GLY A 529 12.98 12.97 3.77
C GLY A 529 13.93 11.79 3.99
N GLY A 530 13.41 10.57 3.93
CA GLY A 530 14.12 9.31 4.12
C GLY A 530 14.56 8.56 2.89
N GLU A 531 14.53 9.21 1.73
CA GLU A 531 14.69 8.51 0.47
C GLU A 531 16.15 8.42 0.02
N HIS A 532 16.47 7.35 -0.68
CA HIS A 532 17.56 7.39 -1.66
C HIS A 532 17.04 8.09 -2.93
N LYS A 533 17.62 9.25 -3.28
CA LYS A 533 17.26 10.02 -4.49
C LYS A 533 18.16 9.64 -5.67
N GLY A 534 17.93 8.49 -6.30
CA GLY A 534 18.67 8.08 -7.49
C GLY A 534 18.26 8.89 -8.72
N ARG A 535 19.22 9.53 -9.41
CA ARG A 535 19.00 10.27 -10.67
C ARG A 535 20.12 9.92 -11.63
N LYS A 536 19.81 9.21 -12.71
CA LYS A 536 20.83 8.63 -13.62
C LYS A 536 20.60 8.99 -15.07
N VAL A 537 21.69 9.02 -15.82
CA VAL A 537 21.68 9.07 -17.28
C VAL A 537 21.59 7.64 -17.80
N LEU A 538 20.67 7.42 -18.74
CA LEU A 538 20.50 6.16 -19.43
C LEU A 538 21.48 6.06 -20.60
N THR A 539 22.01 4.86 -20.81
CA THR A 539 22.95 4.60 -21.90
C THR A 539 22.56 3.37 -22.69
N ASP A 540 23.01 3.26 -23.93
CA ASP A 540 22.91 2.06 -24.76
C ASP A 540 24.04 1.04 -24.43
N GLU A 541 24.09 -0.07 -25.16
CA GLU A 541 25.15 -1.09 -25.02
C GLU A 541 26.58 -0.56 -25.28
N PHE A 542 26.71 0.56 -26.00
CA PHE A 542 27.97 1.20 -26.32
C PHE A 542 28.32 2.37 -25.37
N GLY A 543 27.49 2.61 -24.36
CA GLY A 543 27.67 3.70 -23.38
C GLY A 543 27.29 5.08 -23.90
N LYS A 544 26.57 5.19 -25.02
CA LYS A 544 26.03 6.47 -25.51
C LYS A 544 24.68 6.76 -24.86
N PRO A 545 24.26 8.03 -24.73
CA PRO A 545 22.93 8.36 -24.20
C PRO A 545 21.82 7.65 -24.98
N LEU A 546 20.93 6.97 -24.24
CA LEU A 546 19.73 6.29 -24.77
C LEU A 546 18.51 7.14 -24.43
N ASP A 547 17.73 7.54 -25.44
CA ASP A 547 16.53 8.36 -25.26
C ASP A 547 15.28 7.48 -25.36
N LEU A 548 14.66 7.15 -24.23
CA LEU A 548 13.53 6.21 -24.20
C LEU A 548 12.30 6.69 -24.99
N ALA A 549 12.10 8.00 -25.18
CA ALA A 549 11.00 8.49 -26.02
C ALA A 549 11.27 8.20 -27.49
N THR A 550 12.52 8.35 -27.94
CA THR A 550 12.91 7.96 -29.31
C THR A 550 12.79 6.46 -29.51
N GLU A 551 13.26 5.65 -28.55
CA GLU A 551 13.15 4.19 -28.60
C GLU A 551 11.67 3.74 -28.68
N ALA A 552 10.80 4.33 -27.84
CA ALA A 552 9.37 4.05 -27.86
C ALA A 552 8.69 4.41 -29.18
N LEU A 553 9.04 5.57 -29.78
CA LEU A 553 8.53 5.99 -31.09
C LEU A 553 9.03 5.09 -32.25
N ASP A 554 10.21 4.50 -32.09
CA ASP A 554 10.75 3.48 -33.02
C ASP A 554 10.14 2.09 -32.78
N GLY A 555 9.22 1.94 -31.82
CA GLY A 555 8.58 0.67 -31.48
C GLY A 555 9.45 -0.27 -30.65
N ARG A 556 10.60 0.18 -30.15
CA ARG A 556 11.55 -0.68 -29.42
C ARG A 556 11.18 -0.81 -27.95
N TYR A 557 10.98 -2.05 -27.52
CA TYR A 557 10.78 -2.39 -26.12
C TYR A 557 12.12 -2.54 -25.38
N HIS A 558 12.10 -2.24 -24.09
CA HIS A 558 13.23 -2.43 -23.18
C HIS A 558 12.80 -3.21 -21.95
N THR A 559 13.73 -3.96 -21.35
CA THR A 559 13.50 -4.65 -20.08
C THR A 559 14.03 -3.81 -18.93
N PHE A 560 13.12 -3.29 -18.13
CA PHE A 560 13.39 -2.57 -16.89
C PHE A 560 13.41 -3.56 -15.74
N THR A 561 14.51 -3.60 -14.99
CA THR A 561 14.67 -4.53 -13.86
C THR A 561 14.91 -3.77 -12.57
N ILE A 562 14.24 -4.19 -11.51
CA ILE A 562 14.59 -3.93 -10.11
C ILE A 562 15.01 -5.28 -9.51
N GLU A 563 16.27 -5.40 -9.13
CA GLU A 563 16.77 -6.52 -8.32
C GLU A 563 16.90 -6.03 -6.89
N TRP A 564 15.95 -6.43 -6.04
CA TRP A 564 15.85 -6.01 -4.65
C TRP A 564 16.20 -7.18 -3.73
N ARG A 565 17.22 -6.95 -2.91
CA ARG A 565 17.69 -7.81 -1.82
C ARG A 565 17.33 -7.11 -0.52
N SER A 566 16.44 -7.69 0.30
CA SER A 566 16.18 -7.13 1.64
C SER A 566 17.35 -7.44 2.60
N GLY A 567 18.17 -8.44 2.25
CA GLY A 567 19.31 -8.90 3.02
C GLY A 567 18.90 -9.86 4.13
N SER A 568 19.78 -10.05 5.11
CA SER A 568 19.48 -10.84 6.30
C SER A 568 19.46 -9.92 7.51
N ASP A 569 18.38 -9.93 8.29
CA ASP A 569 18.43 -9.28 9.60
C ASP A 569 17.54 -9.97 10.64
N LEU A 570 17.97 -9.93 11.91
CA LEU A 570 17.30 -10.52 13.07
C LEU A 570 16.03 -9.73 13.50
N GLY A 571 15.42 -8.98 12.58
CA GLY A 571 14.29 -8.08 12.81
C GLY A 571 14.69 -6.68 13.27
N ASP A 572 13.70 -5.81 13.51
CA ASP A 572 13.88 -4.41 13.95
C ASP A 572 14.59 -4.25 15.31
N GLU A 573 14.92 -5.36 15.97
CA GLU A 573 15.67 -5.39 17.22
C GLU A 573 17.19 -5.51 17.03
N ALA A 574 17.67 -5.91 15.84
CA ALA A 574 19.09 -5.97 15.58
C ALA A 574 19.66 -4.59 15.25
N ILE A 575 20.70 -4.21 15.99
CA ILE A 575 21.43 -2.95 15.77
C ILE A 575 22.44 -3.10 14.62
N ASN A 576 22.97 -4.30 14.35
CA ASN A 576 23.97 -4.57 13.31
C ASN A 576 23.50 -5.67 12.35
N ARG A 577 23.90 -5.54 11.09
CA ARG A 577 23.56 -6.44 9.97
C ARG A 577 24.80 -7.17 9.48
N THR A 578 24.64 -8.45 9.19
CA THR A 578 25.72 -9.28 8.60
C THR A 578 25.61 -9.41 7.09
N ASP A 579 24.41 -9.23 6.54
CA ASP A 579 24.13 -9.24 5.10
C ASP A 579 23.25 -8.03 4.80
N VAL A 580 23.88 -6.97 4.30
CA VAL A 580 23.19 -5.70 4.01
C VAL A 580 22.33 -5.87 2.77
N GLY A 581 21.09 -5.39 2.84
CA GLY A 581 20.21 -5.36 1.67
C GLY A 581 20.79 -4.47 0.55
N SER A 582 20.25 -4.62 -0.65
CA SER A 582 20.57 -3.76 -1.79
C SER A 582 19.42 -3.65 -2.77
N VAL A 583 19.46 -2.61 -3.59
CA VAL A 583 18.58 -2.45 -4.75
C VAL A 583 19.44 -2.13 -5.95
N ARG A 584 19.24 -2.86 -7.05
CA ARG A 584 19.94 -2.66 -8.32
C ARG A 584 18.92 -2.42 -9.42
N TRP A 585 19.15 -1.37 -10.20
CA TRP A 585 18.33 -1.03 -11.34
C TRP A 585 19.08 -1.41 -12.62
N LEU A 586 18.45 -2.21 -13.47
CA LEU A 586 19.05 -2.62 -14.75
C LEU A 586 18.13 -2.26 -15.91
N LEU A 587 18.75 -1.90 -17.03
CA LEU A 587 18.10 -1.68 -18.31
C LEU A 587 18.71 -2.62 -19.35
N ASP A 588 17.90 -3.52 -19.88
CA ASP A 588 18.31 -4.62 -20.77
C ASP A 588 19.45 -5.45 -20.16
N GLY A 589 19.35 -5.72 -18.85
CA GLY A 589 20.35 -6.47 -18.09
C GLY A 589 21.64 -5.71 -17.76
N ARG A 590 21.79 -4.44 -18.18
CA ARG A 590 22.94 -3.60 -17.83
C ARG A 590 22.65 -2.78 -16.58
N LEU A 591 23.59 -2.73 -15.64
CA LEU A 591 23.46 -1.97 -14.39
C LEU A 591 23.40 -0.45 -14.67
N VAL A 592 22.35 0.21 -14.17
CA VAL A 592 22.14 1.66 -14.24
C VAL A 592 22.42 2.32 -12.89
N ASP A 593 21.92 1.71 -11.81
CA ASP A 593 22.15 2.19 -10.44
C ASP A 593 22.22 1.05 -9.43
N GLU A 594 22.84 1.32 -8.30
CA GLU A 594 22.96 0.40 -7.18
C GLU A 594 22.96 1.17 -5.85
N LEU A 595 22.07 0.75 -4.96
CA LEU A 595 21.96 1.20 -3.59
C LEU A 595 22.29 0.04 -2.66
N HIS A 596 23.21 0.23 -1.72
CA HIS A 596 23.43 -0.69 -0.60
C HIS A 596 22.82 -0.12 0.68
N ASP A 597 22.28 -1.01 1.53
CA ASP A 597 21.82 -0.65 2.86
C ASP A 597 23.01 -0.39 3.80
N VAL A 598 22.70 0.12 4.99
CA VAL A 598 23.70 0.37 6.05
C VAL A 598 23.94 -0.87 6.92
N GLU A 599 25.17 -1.03 7.40
CA GLU A 599 25.57 -2.15 8.26
C GLU A 599 24.96 -2.11 9.67
N PHE A 600 24.47 -0.96 10.13
CA PHE A 600 23.88 -0.81 11.46
C PHE A 600 22.80 0.28 11.46
N GLY A 601 21.96 0.33 12.49
CA GLY A 601 20.94 1.37 12.63
C GLY A 601 20.00 1.42 11.41
N GLN A 602 19.76 2.59 10.83
CA GLN A 602 18.69 2.77 9.84
C GLN A 602 19.21 3.16 8.47
N GLY A 603 18.67 2.52 7.43
CA GLY A 603 18.93 2.86 6.04
C GLY A 603 17.66 2.79 5.19
N ASN A 604 17.85 2.84 3.88
CA ASN A 604 16.79 3.15 2.90
C ASN A 604 16.47 1.98 1.97
N VAL A 605 17.06 0.79 2.20
CA VAL A 605 16.68 -0.42 1.48
C VAL A 605 15.44 -1.04 2.14
N PRO A 606 14.36 -1.31 1.39
CA PRO A 606 13.12 -1.78 2.00
C PRO A 606 13.18 -3.25 2.38
N PHE A 607 12.19 -3.68 3.16
CA PHE A 607 12.05 -5.08 3.60
C PHE A 607 10.60 -5.57 3.70
N ARG A 608 9.59 -4.71 3.45
CA ARG A 608 8.18 -5.10 3.55
C ARG A 608 7.64 -5.45 2.17
N ALA A 609 6.90 -6.55 2.08
CA ALA A 609 6.22 -6.97 0.86
C ALA A 609 5.29 -5.86 0.37
N ALA A 610 5.24 -5.64 -0.93
CA ALA A 610 4.53 -4.56 -1.59
C ALA A 610 3.78 -5.07 -2.83
N ARG A 611 2.68 -4.41 -3.20
CA ARG A 611 2.09 -4.63 -4.53
C ARG A 611 3.02 -4.03 -5.57
N PHE A 612 3.13 -4.63 -6.75
CA PHE A 612 3.94 -4.09 -7.83
C PHE A 612 3.08 -3.27 -8.79
N TRP A 613 3.38 -1.99 -8.89
CA TRP A 613 2.62 -1.00 -9.67
C TRP A 613 3.28 -0.69 -11.00
N LEU A 614 2.42 -0.45 -11.99
CA LEU A 614 2.76 -0.02 -13.35
C LEU A 614 1.84 1.14 -13.67
N GLY A 615 2.36 2.27 -14.14
CA GLY A 615 1.51 3.44 -14.35
C GLY A 615 2.06 4.48 -15.30
N THR A 616 1.13 5.22 -15.91
CA THR A 616 1.34 6.46 -16.63
C THR A 616 0.54 7.54 -15.90
N TRP A 617 1.19 8.46 -15.16
CA TRP A 617 0.50 9.42 -14.28
C TRP A 617 1.09 10.84 -14.33
N PHE A 618 0.36 11.84 -13.83
CA PHE A 618 0.74 13.26 -13.95
C PHE A 618 1.25 13.85 -12.62
N PRO A 619 2.55 14.09 -12.45
CA PRO A 619 3.03 14.89 -11.35
C PRO A 619 2.74 16.36 -11.64
N ALA A 620 1.75 16.94 -10.97
CA ALA A 620 1.34 18.34 -11.07
C ALA A 620 1.68 19.17 -9.82
N ALA A 621 1.91 18.54 -8.66
CA ALA A 621 2.28 19.18 -7.40
C ALA A 621 3.80 19.13 -7.15
N GLY A 622 4.27 20.13 -6.40
CA GLY A 622 5.55 20.07 -5.69
C GLY A 622 6.74 20.73 -6.39
N TYR A 623 6.65 21.15 -7.65
CA TYR A 623 7.79 21.75 -8.35
C TYR A 623 7.32 22.80 -9.38
N ALA A 624 7.53 24.08 -9.05
CA ALA A 624 7.54 25.27 -9.92
C ALA A 624 6.53 25.41 -11.10
N GLY A 625 5.21 25.39 -10.87
CA GLY A 625 4.22 25.87 -11.85
C GLY A 625 2.92 25.07 -11.85
N ASP A 626 2.12 25.21 -12.91
CA ASP A 626 0.97 24.35 -13.22
C ASP A 626 1.40 22.99 -13.83
N VAL A 627 2.71 22.74 -13.90
CA VAL A 627 3.33 21.58 -14.54
C VAL A 627 4.43 21.07 -13.62
N GLY A 628 4.39 19.79 -13.24
CA GLY A 628 5.39 19.25 -12.32
C GLY A 628 6.65 18.75 -13.04
N TRP A 629 7.36 17.83 -12.41
CA TRP A 629 8.76 17.53 -12.73
C TRP A 629 9.00 16.73 -14.04
N THR A 630 7.94 16.37 -14.77
CA THR A 630 8.01 15.70 -16.09
C THR A 630 7.83 16.66 -17.26
N GLY A 631 7.55 17.94 -17.02
CA GLY A 631 7.34 18.95 -18.06
C GLY A 631 5.89 19.24 -18.39
N ASN A 632 5.63 19.87 -19.55
CA ASN A 632 4.28 20.29 -19.94
C ASN A 632 3.55 19.19 -20.74
N PRO A 633 2.32 18.80 -20.36
CA PRO A 633 1.56 17.76 -21.04
C PRO A 633 0.84 18.27 -22.31
N ASN A 634 1.59 18.88 -23.23
CA ASN A 634 1.04 19.49 -24.47
C ASN A 634 0.78 18.45 -25.58
N PHE A 635 0.02 17.42 -25.27
CA PHE A 635 -0.37 16.35 -26.18
C PHE A 635 -1.86 16.03 -26.01
N ASP A 636 -2.43 15.30 -26.98
CA ASP A 636 -3.80 14.78 -26.91
C ASP A 636 -3.80 13.49 -26.08
N THR A 637 -3.25 12.41 -26.65
CA THR A 637 -3.05 11.13 -25.99
C THR A 637 -1.61 10.65 -26.11
N THR A 638 -1.16 9.87 -25.13
CA THR A 638 0.11 9.14 -25.12
C THR A 638 -0.06 7.85 -24.31
N ALA A 639 0.87 6.89 -24.38
CA ALA A 639 0.74 5.67 -23.59
C ALA A 639 2.07 4.95 -23.38
N ALA A 640 2.22 4.33 -22.21
CA ALA A 640 3.18 3.25 -22.02
C ALA A 640 2.56 1.94 -22.52
N HIS A 641 3.37 1.05 -23.07
CA HIS A 641 2.95 -0.28 -23.51
C HIS A 641 3.79 -1.33 -22.79
N ILE A 642 3.14 -2.34 -22.20
CA ILE A 642 3.79 -3.41 -21.44
C ILE A 642 3.57 -4.72 -22.19
N ALA A 643 4.66 -5.36 -22.62
CA ALA A 643 4.61 -6.65 -23.28
C ALA A 643 4.48 -7.79 -22.26
N TRP A 644 5.26 -7.74 -21.18
CA TRP A 644 5.16 -8.73 -20.11
C TRP A 644 5.74 -8.21 -18.79
N VAL A 645 5.32 -8.87 -17.71
CA VAL A 645 5.78 -8.62 -16.33
C VAL A 645 6.22 -9.93 -15.71
N ARG A 646 7.36 -9.93 -15.01
CA ARG A 646 7.85 -11.06 -14.22
C ARG A 646 8.31 -10.60 -12.85
N ILE A 647 7.93 -11.34 -11.80
CA ILE A 647 8.49 -11.20 -10.46
C ILE A 647 9.02 -12.55 -10.04
N THR A 648 10.33 -12.62 -9.76
CA THR A 648 11.00 -13.81 -9.23
C THR A 648 11.39 -13.54 -7.78
N PRO A 649 10.63 -14.03 -6.79
CA PRO A 649 10.94 -13.80 -5.38
C PRO A 649 12.28 -14.41 -4.97
N PHE A 650 12.98 -13.76 -4.06
CA PHE A 650 14.18 -14.31 -3.42
C PHE A 650 13.90 -14.91 -2.04
N ASP A 651 12.79 -14.51 -1.41
CA ASP A 651 12.33 -15.03 -0.13
C ASP A 651 13.37 -14.91 0.99
N GLU A 652 13.95 -13.71 1.12
CA GLU A 652 15.04 -13.43 2.03
C GLU A 652 14.57 -13.29 3.49
N ALA A 653 15.47 -13.56 4.43
CA ALA A 653 15.11 -13.68 5.85
C ALA A 653 14.56 -12.38 6.47
N ARG A 654 14.88 -11.22 5.88
CA ARG A 654 14.41 -9.92 6.35
C ARG A 654 13.03 -9.54 5.78
N ASP A 655 12.52 -10.27 4.79
CA ASP A 655 11.22 -9.98 4.19
C ASP A 655 10.10 -10.03 5.25
N ARG A 656 9.19 -9.05 5.19
CA ARG A 656 8.04 -8.92 6.09
C ARG A 656 6.75 -8.78 5.32
N TRP A 657 5.76 -9.55 5.72
CA TRP A 657 4.38 -9.43 5.25
C TRP A 657 3.55 -8.83 6.37
N VAL A 658 3.21 -7.56 6.19
CA VAL A 658 2.43 -6.77 7.14
C VAL A 658 1.27 -6.12 6.40
N ASP A 659 0.30 -5.61 7.15
CA ASP A 659 -0.85 -4.93 6.59
C ASP A 659 -0.52 -3.54 6.06
N GLU A 660 -1.07 -3.21 4.89
CA GLU A 660 -1.15 -1.83 4.39
C GLU A 660 -2.31 -1.12 5.10
N THR A 661 -2.24 0.20 5.33
CA THR A 661 -3.29 0.90 6.12
C THR A 661 -4.63 1.01 5.40
N VAL A 662 -4.63 1.14 4.07
CA VAL A 662 -5.84 1.35 3.25
C VAL A 662 -5.82 0.54 1.95
N PRO A 663 -5.71 -0.80 2.01
CA PRO A 663 -5.41 -1.62 0.84
C PRO A 663 -6.58 -1.74 -0.14
N ASN A 664 -7.79 -1.37 0.26
CA ASN A 664 -9.03 -1.49 -0.56
C ASN A 664 -9.50 -0.16 -1.18
N LEU A 665 -8.73 0.93 -1.03
CA LEU A 665 -9.18 2.25 -1.46
C LEU A 665 -9.13 2.41 -3.00
N ALA A 666 -10.27 2.74 -3.62
CA ALA A 666 -10.38 3.20 -5.01
C ALA A 666 -9.74 2.27 -6.06
N TRP A 667 -10.22 1.02 -6.08
CA TRP A 667 -9.92 0.03 -7.11
C TRP A 667 -11.13 -0.22 -8.00
N ALA A 668 -10.88 -0.58 -9.25
CA ALA A 668 -11.92 -0.91 -10.22
C ALA A 668 -12.65 -2.21 -9.88
N SER A 669 -13.90 -2.25 -10.33
CA SER A 669 -14.79 -3.38 -10.52
C SER A 669 -14.20 -4.50 -11.36
N PRO A 670 -14.42 -5.81 -11.16
CA PRO A 670 -14.13 -6.76 -12.24
C PRO A 670 -14.86 -6.44 -13.57
N ASP A 671 -16.01 -5.76 -13.52
CA ASP A 671 -16.77 -5.24 -14.67
C ASP A 671 -16.21 -3.93 -15.28
N GLU A 672 -15.21 -3.31 -14.66
CA GLU A 672 -14.50 -2.13 -15.19
C GLU A 672 -13.12 -2.50 -15.78
N TYR A 673 -12.81 -3.80 -15.90
CA TYR A 673 -11.59 -4.27 -16.54
C TYR A 673 -11.72 -4.10 -18.06
N PRO A 674 -10.61 -3.92 -18.79
CA PRO A 674 -10.66 -3.78 -20.23
C PRO A 674 -11.40 -4.94 -20.88
N ASP A 675 -12.15 -4.63 -21.93
CA ASP A 675 -12.75 -5.64 -22.79
C ASP A 675 -11.66 -6.62 -23.26
N PRO A 676 -11.92 -7.93 -23.23
CA PRO A 676 -10.98 -8.90 -23.72
C PRO A 676 -10.79 -8.73 -25.23
N ILE A 677 -9.57 -8.93 -25.71
CA ILE A 677 -9.27 -9.02 -27.13
C ILE A 677 -9.04 -10.48 -27.51
N ASP A 678 -9.18 -10.80 -28.79
CA ASP A 678 -8.85 -12.15 -29.25
C ASP A 678 -7.37 -12.43 -28.98
N PRO A 679 -7.02 -13.60 -28.40
CA PRO A 679 -5.63 -14.03 -28.30
C PRO A 679 -4.98 -13.98 -29.68
N ILE A 680 -3.70 -13.61 -29.72
CA ILE A 680 -2.95 -13.67 -30.97
C ILE A 680 -2.77 -15.14 -31.35
N ASP A 681 -3.46 -15.53 -32.41
CA ASP A 681 -3.21 -16.80 -33.08
C ASP A 681 -1.79 -16.74 -33.68
N ILE A 682 -0.81 -17.34 -32.99
CA ILE A 682 0.52 -17.55 -33.56
C ILE A 682 0.36 -18.50 -34.74
N VAL A 683 0.25 -17.94 -35.93
CA VAL A 683 0.19 -18.71 -37.16
C VAL A 683 1.60 -19.22 -37.41
N SER A 684 1.85 -20.50 -37.17
CA SER A 684 3.19 -21.09 -37.35
C SER A 684 3.81 -20.82 -38.73
N ALA A 685 2.98 -20.57 -39.74
CA ALA A 685 3.39 -20.24 -41.10
C ALA A 685 3.81 -18.77 -41.32
N ASP A 686 3.57 -17.88 -40.36
CA ASP A 686 4.06 -16.51 -40.34
C ASP A 686 5.49 -16.55 -39.75
N ILE A 687 6.45 -16.86 -40.61
CA ILE A 687 7.85 -17.11 -40.25
C ILE A 687 8.58 -15.79 -40.00
N ASN A 688 8.18 -14.71 -40.66
CA ASN A 688 8.75 -13.37 -40.45
C ASN A 688 8.02 -12.56 -39.38
N LEU A 689 6.88 -13.08 -38.91
CA LEU A 689 6.09 -12.62 -37.77
C LEU A 689 5.51 -11.22 -37.97
N ASP A 690 5.32 -10.83 -39.23
CA ASP A 690 4.76 -9.52 -39.57
C ASP A 690 3.22 -9.45 -39.45
N GLY A 691 2.62 -10.52 -38.91
CA GLY A 691 1.19 -10.70 -38.73
C GLY A 691 0.49 -11.22 -39.98
N ARG A 692 1.24 -11.63 -41.02
CA ARG A 692 0.70 -12.16 -42.27
C ARG A 692 1.57 -13.29 -42.80
N VAL A 693 0.93 -14.41 -43.12
CA VAL A 693 1.51 -15.44 -43.99
C VAL A 693 1.45 -14.98 -45.43
N ASP A 694 2.55 -14.49 -45.98
CA ASP A 694 2.63 -14.02 -47.35
C ASP A 694 3.96 -14.36 -48.08
N GLY A 695 4.29 -13.55 -49.10
CA GLY A 695 5.52 -13.72 -49.87
C GLY A 695 6.81 -13.53 -49.04
N GLY A 696 6.73 -12.81 -47.91
CA GLY A 696 7.81 -12.66 -46.94
C GLY A 696 8.20 -14.01 -46.34
N ASP A 697 7.24 -14.72 -45.77
CA ASP A 697 7.42 -16.04 -45.14
C ASP A 697 7.85 -17.08 -46.15
N LEU A 698 7.21 -17.06 -47.32
CA LEU A 698 7.58 -17.94 -48.41
C LEU A 698 9.04 -17.76 -48.81
N ALA A 699 9.56 -16.53 -48.80
CA ALA A 699 10.97 -16.29 -49.09
C ALA A 699 11.90 -16.87 -48.03
N ILE A 700 11.51 -16.80 -46.74
CA ILE A 700 12.28 -17.40 -45.64
C ILE A 700 12.26 -18.93 -45.73
N LEU A 701 11.08 -19.53 -45.93
CA LEU A 701 10.93 -20.98 -46.08
C LEU A 701 11.76 -21.51 -47.26
N LEU A 702 11.71 -20.83 -48.41
CA LEU A 702 12.49 -21.21 -49.60
C LEU A 702 14.00 -21.00 -49.39
N ALA A 703 14.42 -20.00 -48.61
CA ALA A 703 15.83 -19.81 -48.26
C ALA A 703 16.34 -20.92 -47.34
N ALA A 704 15.48 -21.47 -46.49
CA ALA A 704 15.78 -22.57 -45.58
C ALA A 704 15.62 -23.97 -46.20
N TRP A 705 15.32 -24.08 -47.49
CA TRP A 705 15.01 -25.36 -48.14
C TRP A 705 16.11 -26.42 -47.97
N ASN A 706 15.70 -27.63 -47.61
CA ASN A 706 16.57 -28.79 -47.34
C ASN A 706 17.59 -28.53 -46.21
N THR A 707 17.21 -27.70 -45.24
CA THR A 707 17.92 -27.51 -43.97
C THR A 707 17.09 -28.00 -42.79
N ALA A 708 17.66 -27.98 -41.58
CA ALA A 708 16.96 -28.31 -40.34
C ALA A 708 16.65 -27.05 -39.52
N LEU A 709 16.38 -25.92 -40.18
CA LEU A 709 16.00 -24.68 -39.50
C LEU A 709 14.59 -24.85 -38.92
N ALA A 710 14.50 -24.88 -37.59
CA ALA A 710 13.26 -25.18 -36.88
C ALA A 710 12.12 -24.20 -37.18
N GLU A 711 12.45 -22.92 -37.39
CA GLU A 711 11.47 -21.85 -37.69
C GLU A 711 10.77 -22.04 -39.05
N ALA A 712 11.40 -22.76 -39.99
CA ALA A 712 10.83 -23.04 -41.31
C ALA A 712 10.37 -24.50 -41.48
N ASP A 713 10.62 -25.37 -40.48
CA ASP A 713 10.14 -26.76 -40.39
C ASP A 713 8.75 -26.76 -39.75
N LEU A 714 7.81 -26.15 -40.45
CA LEU A 714 6.42 -25.97 -40.04
C LEU A 714 5.72 -27.31 -39.75
N ASP A 715 6.18 -28.42 -40.35
CA ASP A 715 5.62 -29.74 -40.14
C ASP A 715 6.29 -30.62 -39.09
N GLY A 716 7.43 -30.18 -38.57
CA GLY A 716 8.19 -30.83 -37.51
C GLY A 716 8.85 -32.13 -37.94
N SER A 717 9.10 -32.31 -39.25
CA SER A 717 9.75 -33.50 -39.80
C SER A 717 11.27 -33.52 -39.59
N GLY A 718 11.86 -32.39 -39.20
CA GLY A 718 13.29 -32.17 -39.07
C GLY A 718 13.98 -31.74 -40.36
N LEU A 719 13.22 -31.42 -41.41
CA LEU A 719 13.73 -30.98 -42.70
C LEU A 719 12.76 -30.04 -43.41
N VAL A 720 13.20 -28.83 -43.75
CA VAL A 720 12.39 -27.87 -44.51
C VAL A 720 12.21 -28.35 -45.95
N ASP A 721 11.01 -28.78 -46.32
CA ASP A 721 10.68 -29.28 -47.64
C ASP A 721 9.25 -28.94 -48.13
N GLY A 722 8.72 -29.77 -49.04
CA GLY A 722 7.39 -29.59 -49.60
C GLY A 722 6.25 -29.73 -48.57
N GLY A 723 6.48 -30.41 -47.45
CA GLY A 723 5.54 -30.50 -46.33
C GLY A 723 5.31 -29.14 -45.68
N ASP A 724 6.38 -28.40 -45.42
CA ASP A 724 6.33 -27.07 -44.82
C ASP A 724 5.73 -26.05 -45.77
N LEU A 725 6.12 -26.08 -47.05
CA LEU A 725 5.53 -25.22 -48.07
C LEU A 725 4.01 -25.43 -48.17
N ALA A 726 3.54 -26.67 -48.02
CA ALA A 726 2.11 -26.95 -48.05
C ALA A 726 1.38 -26.37 -46.82
N ARG A 727 2.02 -26.35 -45.63
CA ARG A 727 1.47 -25.68 -44.45
C ARG A 727 1.45 -24.17 -44.62
N LEU A 728 2.56 -23.58 -45.09
CA LEU A 728 2.63 -22.14 -45.34
C LEU A 728 1.54 -21.68 -46.31
N LEU A 729 1.34 -22.40 -47.41
CA LEU A 729 0.29 -22.07 -48.38
C LEU A 729 -1.13 -22.34 -47.87
N ALA A 730 -1.30 -23.26 -46.92
CA ALA A 730 -2.61 -23.53 -46.31
C ALA A 730 -3.07 -22.37 -45.41
N ASP A 731 -2.11 -21.71 -44.77
CA ASP A 731 -2.34 -20.58 -43.87
C ASP A 731 -2.18 -19.22 -44.58
N TRP A 732 -2.06 -19.22 -45.92
CA TRP A 732 -1.82 -18.01 -46.71
C TRP A 732 -2.90 -16.95 -46.49
N THR A 733 -2.48 -15.77 -46.06
CA THR A 733 -3.40 -14.66 -45.78
C THR A 733 -4.01 -14.12 -47.07
N MET A 734 -5.31 -14.29 -47.26
CA MET A 734 -6.07 -13.68 -48.36
C MET A 734 -6.81 -12.44 -47.85
N ARG A 735 -6.25 -11.27 -48.17
CA ARG A 735 -6.77 -9.90 -48.02
C ARG A 735 -8.09 -9.68 -47.26
#